data_AF-A0A523E5Y4-F1
#
_entry.id   AF-A0A523E5Y4-F1
#
_cell.length_a   1.000
_cell.length_b   1.000
_cell.length_c   1.000
_cell.angle_alpha   90.00
_cell.angle_beta   90.00
_cell.angle_gamma   90.00
#
_symmetry.space_group_name_H-M   'P 1'
#
loop_
_entity.id
_entity.type
_entity.pdbx_description
1 polymer ?
#
loop_
_entity_poly.entity_id
_entity_poly.type
_entity_poly.pdbx_seq_one_letter_code
_entity_poly.pdbx_strand_id
1 'polypeptide(L)'
;MRILFLLALLAQSPKELAERHFDHAYELLGKKLYVKAIDQFLYVLALDPSHHDAHFYAGLAYIQRGLTGLEQADHHLSRAIELDPRNPRQFHYRGVVRMRLGAYEEAVSDLQHMLAAEDDYYLSLYSLGATLMRLERYREAVDILKRAVDANPSLLEPRWNLALAMRFAGEDPASLPTKYRLELSTEGIGPSPIVFEDVAERSGITRYSRARGSGWSDVDGDGDLDLFAVGIHDPHALYRNDGNGTFTDITVDSGLFDPTGGWSALWADYDNDGDPDLYVTRDGWDGELPNSLYRNDEGVFIDVAERAGVAGARDSFTAAFADIDHDGDLDLYVANGVATEGGSPNELFLNNGNGTFTEVADRYGVANHGRSIGSAFGDYDNDGWPDLLVVNFFGHPALYHNNQGQSFSNVSRSAGITRPYQGFVGFFFDYDNDGWLDIFIVGFAAKMEEALRSARAGAAVNEASRLALYRNNQDGTFTELAEAAGLAKNFGAMAASFGDIDNDGYLDIYLGCGAPAIERFEPNKLFLNGGNGVFTDISAAAGVDHLGKGHGVSFADYDGDGDLDIYVPTGGAFLGDRQADALYRNPGTSNHWLHVKLRGTTGHRDAVGAQVRVRFGETLVMQEVTIGGGFGSTNSLILEFGLGEATSADELEIRWPAGARRVLHNVAADQRILVVEAKPGYELLP
;
A
#
# COMPACT_ATOMS: atom_id res chain seq x y z
N MET A 1 34.70 34.37 -40.82
CA MET A 1 33.42 33.78 -40.38
C MET A 1 33.34 33.54 -38.87
N ARG A 2 34.27 32.82 -38.22
CA ARG A 2 34.22 32.59 -36.75
C ARG A 2 34.25 33.87 -35.89
N ILE A 3 34.98 34.92 -36.30
CA ILE A 3 35.04 36.20 -35.57
C ILE A 3 33.74 37.02 -35.71
N LEU A 4 33.05 36.94 -36.86
CA LEU A 4 31.75 37.58 -37.07
C LEU A 4 30.62 36.90 -36.29
N PHE A 5 30.71 35.57 -36.10
CA PHE A 5 29.77 34.82 -35.26
C PHE A 5 29.96 35.12 -33.76
N LEU A 6 31.22 35.25 -33.31
CA LEU A 6 31.57 35.69 -31.95
C LEU A 6 31.18 37.15 -31.69
N LEU A 7 31.33 38.05 -32.66
CA LEU A 7 30.88 39.45 -32.54
C LEU A 7 29.35 39.60 -32.55
N ALA A 8 28.61 38.71 -33.22
CA ALA A 8 27.14 38.69 -33.20
C ALA A 8 26.57 38.19 -31.87
N LEU A 9 27.25 37.26 -31.19
CA LEU A 9 26.92 36.83 -29.83
C LEU A 9 27.27 37.90 -28.77
N LEU A 10 28.27 38.74 -29.02
CA LEU A 10 28.66 39.87 -28.16
C LEU A 10 27.78 41.12 -28.33
N ALA A 11 26.85 41.13 -29.29
CA ALA A 11 25.96 42.25 -29.60
C ALA A 11 24.53 42.08 -29.08
N GLN A 12 24.20 40.94 -28.47
CA GLN A 12 22.87 40.66 -27.93
C GLN A 12 22.78 41.09 -26.47
N SER A 13 21.69 41.76 -26.13
CA SER A 13 21.39 42.04 -24.72
C SER A 13 21.10 40.73 -23.98
N PRO A 14 21.39 40.63 -22.66
CA PRO A 14 21.04 39.47 -21.86
C PRO A 14 19.57 39.04 -22.00
N LYS A 15 18.66 40.01 -22.21
CA LYS A 15 17.23 39.76 -22.44
C LYS A 15 16.95 39.10 -23.79
N GLU A 16 17.58 39.54 -24.87
CA GLU A 16 17.43 38.90 -26.19
C GLU A 16 17.99 37.48 -26.19
N LEU A 17 19.07 37.23 -25.43
CA LEU A 17 19.59 35.88 -25.22
C LEU A 17 18.61 35.03 -24.40
N ALA A 18 18.01 35.59 -23.35
CA ALA A 18 17.02 34.92 -22.51
C ALA A 18 15.82 34.41 -23.32
N GLU A 19 15.23 35.25 -24.18
CA GLU A 19 14.09 34.88 -25.05
C GLU A 19 14.41 33.68 -25.96
N ARG A 20 15.61 33.64 -26.54
CA ARG A 20 16.01 32.51 -27.40
C ARG A 20 16.17 31.21 -26.61
N HIS A 21 16.66 31.28 -25.38
CA HIS A 21 16.76 30.11 -24.52
C HIS A 21 15.40 29.68 -23.98
N PHE A 22 14.46 30.62 -23.82
CA PHE A 22 13.08 30.33 -23.43
C PHE A 22 12.38 29.43 -24.45
N ASP A 23 12.47 29.73 -25.75
CA ASP A 23 11.87 28.89 -26.80
C ASP A 23 12.36 27.43 -26.73
N HIS A 24 13.66 27.25 -26.45
CA HIS A 24 14.25 25.92 -26.29
C HIS A 24 13.76 25.22 -25.02
N ALA A 25 13.68 25.93 -23.89
CA ALA A 25 13.15 25.41 -22.64
C ALA A 25 11.69 24.97 -22.79
N TYR A 26 10.88 25.78 -23.49
CA TYR A 26 9.49 25.48 -23.79
C TYR A 26 9.33 24.25 -24.70
N GLU A 27 10.19 24.09 -25.70
CA GLU A 27 10.24 22.88 -26.53
C GLU A 27 10.56 21.63 -25.70
N LEU A 28 11.53 21.70 -24.78
CA LEU A 28 11.88 20.61 -23.89
C LEU A 28 10.72 20.23 -22.97
N LEU A 29 9.99 21.22 -22.44
CA LEU A 29 8.78 21.00 -21.65
C LEU A 29 7.71 20.29 -22.47
N GLY A 30 7.49 20.69 -23.73
CA GLY A 30 6.57 20.03 -24.67
C GLY A 30 6.95 18.58 -24.98
N LYS A 31 8.26 18.25 -24.93
CA LYS A 31 8.80 16.89 -25.04
C LYS A 31 8.78 16.10 -23.72
N LYS A 32 8.22 16.68 -22.64
CA LYS A 32 8.19 16.10 -21.29
C LYS A 32 9.58 15.83 -20.69
N LEU A 33 10.60 16.53 -21.16
CA LEU A 33 11.95 16.45 -20.62
C LEU A 33 12.09 17.41 -19.44
N TYR A 34 11.31 17.18 -18.38
CA TYR A 34 11.07 18.15 -17.31
C TYR A 34 12.35 18.65 -16.64
N VAL A 35 13.31 17.77 -16.33
CA VAL A 35 14.60 18.15 -15.72
C VAL A 35 15.38 19.10 -16.62
N LYS A 36 15.52 18.74 -17.90
CA LYS A 36 16.23 19.57 -18.88
C LYS A 36 15.51 20.90 -19.12
N ALA A 37 14.18 20.87 -19.14
CA ALA A 37 13.36 22.08 -19.27
C ALA A 37 13.59 23.02 -18.07
N ILE A 38 13.59 22.49 -16.84
CA ILE A 38 13.89 23.24 -15.62
C ILE A 38 15.27 23.87 -15.71
N ASP A 39 16.32 23.11 -16.03
CA ASP A 39 17.68 23.65 -16.15
C ASP A 39 17.76 24.80 -17.16
N GLN A 40 17.06 24.66 -18.30
CA GLN A 40 17.00 25.73 -19.30
C GLN A 40 16.18 26.93 -18.82
N PHE A 41 15.05 26.75 -18.13
CA PHE A 41 14.31 27.87 -17.55
C PHE A 41 15.13 28.60 -16.47
N LEU A 42 15.85 27.87 -15.61
CA LEU A 42 16.74 28.48 -14.62
C LEU A 42 17.87 29.28 -15.28
N TYR A 43 18.39 28.81 -16.42
CA TYR A 43 19.35 29.57 -17.22
C TYR A 43 18.74 30.86 -17.79
N VAL A 44 17.51 30.81 -18.30
CA VAL A 44 16.76 32.01 -18.73
C VAL A 44 16.61 32.99 -17.58
N LEU A 45 16.26 32.52 -16.39
CA LEU A 45 16.09 33.34 -15.18
C LEU A 45 17.41 33.90 -14.64
N ALA A 46 18.54 33.23 -14.88
CA ALA A 46 19.86 33.78 -14.57
C ALA A 46 20.22 34.97 -15.50
N LEU A 47 19.72 34.98 -16.74
CA LEU A 47 19.93 36.06 -17.71
C LEU A 47 18.92 37.21 -17.55
N ASP A 48 17.66 36.89 -17.27
CA ASP A 48 16.59 37.85 -16.95
C ASP A 48 15.73 37.33 -15.78
N PRO A 49 16.07 37.71 -14.52
CA PRO A 49 15.28 37.35 -13.34
C PRO A 49 13.87 37.95 -13.30
N SER A 50 13.52 38.83 -14.25
CA SER A 50 12.18 39.41 -14.40
C SER A 50 11.37 38.75 -15.53
N HIS A 51 11.87 37.66 -16.11
CA HIS A 51 11.19 36.94 -17.19
C HIS A 51 9.99 36.16 -16.65
N HIS A 52 8.80 36.72 -16.82
CA HIS A 52 7.53 36.16 -16.34
C HIS A 52 7.29 34.71 -16.81
N ASP A 53 7.32 34.46 -18.13
CA ASP A 53 6.95 33.15 -18.67
C ASP A 53 7.94 32.05 -18.24
N ALA A 54 9.23 32.38 -18.09
CA ALA A 54 10.22 31.45 -17.59
C ALA A 54 9.91 31.01 -16.15
N HIS A 55 9.48 31.93 -15.27
CA HIS A 55 8.99 31.57 -13.93
C HIS A 55 7.73 30.71 -14.02
N PHE A 56 6.73 31.12 -14.80
CA PHE A 56 5.47 30.37 -14.91
C PHE A 56 5.69 28.93 -15.39
N TYR A 57 6.42 28.74 -16.49
CA TYR A 57 6.68 27.41 -17.05
C TYR A 57 7.70 26.59 -16.26
N ALA A 58 8.66 27.22 -15.56
CA ALA A 58 9.48 26.52 -14.56
C ALA A 58 8.58 25.95 -13.46
N GLY A 59 7.64 26.75 -12.94
CA GLY A 59 6.67 26.29 -11.94
C GLY A 59 5.87 25.08 -12.42
N LEU A 60 5.35 25.12 -13.65
CA LEU A 60 4.65 23.96 -14.25
C LEU A 60 5.56 22.75 -14.42
N ALA A 61 6.81 22.94 -14.83
CA ALA A 61 7.78 21.85 -14.97
C ALA A 61 8.12 21.21 -13.62
N TYR A 62 8.22 22.00 -12.55
CA TYR A 62 8.40 21.51 -11.19
C TYR A 62 7.18 20.73 -10.68
N ILE A 63 5.95 21.13 -11.02
CA ILE A 63 4.75 20.32 -10.72
C ILE A 63 4.87 18.91 -11.33
N GLN A 64 5.43 18.81 -12.54
CA GLN A 64 5.61 17.53 -13.24
C GLN A 64 6.75 16.68 -12.67
N ARG A 65 7.66 17.25 -11.85
CA ARG A 65 8.66 16.49 -11.09
C ARG A 65 8.07 15.71 -9.91
N GLY A 66 6.79 15.88 -9.61
CA GLY A 66 6.13 15.15 -8.53
C GLY A 66 6.43 15.77 -7.16
N LEU A 67 6.62 14.92 -6.16
CA LEU A 67 6.67 15.30 -4.74
C LEU A 67 7.81 16.27 -4.42
N THR A 68 8.99 16.04 -4.98
CA THR A 68 10.20 16.84 -4.71
C THR A 68 10.21 18.21 -5.37
N GLY A 69 9.27 18.50 -6.28
CA GLY A 69 9.21 19.76 -7.02
C GLY A 69 8.28 20.82 -6.42
N LEU A 70 7.43 20.48 -5.45
CA LEU A 70 6.29 21.33 -5.07
C LEU A 70 6.69 22.68 -4.46
N GLU A 71 7.70 22.73 -3.60
CA GLU A 71 8.17 23.99 -3.02
C GLU A 71 8.74 24.94 -4.09
N GLN A 72 9.50 24.40 -5.05
CA GLN A 72 10.02 25.18 -6.16
C GLN A 72 8.90 25.63 -7.11
N ALA A 73 7.89 24.79 -7.31
CA ALA A 73 6.70 25.18 -8.06
C ALA A 73 5.99 26.38 -7.40
N ASP A 74 5.78 26.36 -6.07
CA ASP A 74 5.17 27.48 -5.35
C ASP A 74 6.01 28.76 -5.46
N HIS A 75 7.33 28.64 -5.30
CA HIS A 75 8.27 29.76 -5.45
C HIS A 75 8.17 30.41 -6.84
N HIS A 76 8.30 29.62 -7.91
CA HIS A 76 8.31 30.13 -9.27
C HIS A 76 6.94 30.68 -9.68
N LEU A 77 5.84 30.04 -9.29
CA LEU A 77 4.48 30.55 -9.55
C LEU A 77 4.20 31.84 -8.78
N SER A 78 4.67 31.95 -7.54
CA SER A 78 4.57 33.19 -6.76
C SER A 78 5.31 34.33 -7.44
N ARG A 79 6.52 34.05 -7.95
CA ARG A 79 7.30 35.07 -8.66
C ARG A 79 6.66 35.48 -9.99
N ALA A 80 6.04 34.54 -10.71
CA ALA A 80 5.30 34.85 -11.92
C ALA A 80 4.07 35.75 -11.63
N ILE A 81 3.32 35.48 -10.56
CA ILE A 81 2.19 36.32 -10.11
C ILE A 81 2.64 37.73 -9.72
N GLU A 82 3.79 37.88 -9.06
CA GLU A 82 4.36 39.20 -8.73
C GLU A 82 4.71 40.02 -9.99
N LEU A 83 5.19 39.36 -11.05
CA LEU A 83 5.60 39.99 -12.30
C LEU A 83 4.40 40.35 -13.19
N ASP A 84 3.40 39.47 -13.26
CA ASP A 84 2.14 39.74 -13.98
C ASP A 84 0.93 39.10 -13.26
N PRO A 85 0.20 39.85 -12.42
CA PRO A 85 -0.95 39.33 -11.69
C PRO A 85 -2.20 39.20 -12.56
N ARG A 86 -2.16 39.57 -13.85
CA ARG A 86 -3.36 39.61 -14.70
C ARG A 86 -3.74 38.26 -15.29
N ASN A 87 -2.82 37.29 -15.31
CA ASN A 87 -3.10 35.96 -15.81
C ASN A 87 -3.68 35.09 -14.67
N PRO A 88 -4.99 34.78 -14.70
CA PRO A 88 -5.66 34.12 -13.58
C PRO A 88 -5.24 32.65 -13.43
N ARG A 89 -4.78 31.99 -14.51
CA ARG A 89 -4.41 30.56 -14.46
C ARG A 89 -3.24 30.27 -13.52
N GLN A 90 -2.37 31.25 -13.28
CA GLN A 90 -1.26 31.10 -12.35
C GLN A 90 -1.73 30.84 -10.92
N PHE A 91 -2.83 31.49 -10.52
CA PHE A 91 -3.45 31.28 -9.23
C PHE A 91 -4.04 29.87 -9.12
N HIS A 92 -4.65 29.33 -10.18
CA HIS A 92 -5.08 27.93 -10.16
C HIS A 92 -3.91 26.97 -9.89
N TYR A 93 -2.83 27.08 -10.67
CA TYR A 93 -1.67 26.18 -10.51
C TYR A 93 -1.02 26.32 -9.13
N ARG A 94 -0.86 27.56 -8.63
CA ARG A 94 -0.29 27.79 -7.31
C ARG A 94 -1.22 27.29 -6.21
N GLY A 95 -2.53 27.50 -6.35
CA GLY A 95 -3.53 26.98 -5.42
C GLY A 95 -3.50 25.46 -5.31
N VAL A 96 -3.40 24.74 -6.43
CA VAL A 96 -3.24 23.27 -6.43
C VAL A 96 -1.93 22.83 -5.78
N VAL A 97 -0.82 23.54 -6.04
CA VAL A 97 0.48 23.26 -5.39
C VAL A 97 0.38 23.47 -3.88
N ARG A 98 -0.20 24.58 -3.44
CA ARG A 98 -0.39 24.90 -2.02
C ARG A 98 -1.31 23.92 -1.32
N MET A 99 -2.37 23.46 -1.98
CA MET A 99 -3.22 22.36 -1.49
C MET A 99 -2.37 21.09 -1.26
N ARG A 100 -1.50 20.71 -2.21
CA ARG A 100 -0.59 19.56 -2.07
C ARG A 100 0.49 19.77 -1.00
N LEU A 101 0.88 21.00 -0.72
CA LEU A 101 1.80 21.34 0.38
C LEU A 101 1.08 21.42 1.74
N GLY A 102 -0.25 21.33 1.80
CA GLY A 102 -1.03 21.50 3.02
C GLY A 102 -1.28 22.96 3.42
N ALA A 103 -0.89 23.93 2.59
CA ALA A 103 -1.17 25.36 2.76
C ALA A 103 -2.59 25.69 2.26
N TYR A 104 -3.59 25.11 2.94
CA TYR A 104 -4.97 25.09 2.45
C TYR A 104 -5.64 26.46 2.40
N GLU A 105 -5.39 27.35 3.36
CA GLU A 105 -6.00 28.69 3.36
C GLU A 105 -5.43 29.56 2.22
N GLU A 106 -4.14 29.47 1.96
CA GLU A 106 -3.51 30.11 0.80
C GLU A 106 -4.01 29.52 -0.51
N ALA A 107 -4.24 28.19 -0.55
CA ALA A 107 -4.85 27.53 -1.70
C ALA A 107 -6.28 28.02 -1.94
N VAL A 108 -7.10 28.16 -0.90
CA VAL A 108 -8.46 28.75 -0.99
C VAL A 108 -8.38 30.14 -1.60
N SER A 109 -7.49 31.00 -1.09
CA SER A 109 -7.32 32.37 -1.59
C SER A 109 -6.97 32.40 -3.08
N ASP A 110 -6.02 31.58 -3.52
CA ASP A 110 -5.60 31.51 -4.91
C ASP A 110 -6.71 30.98 -5.84
N LEU A 111 -7.38 29.91 -5.44
CA LEU A 111 -8.47 29.32 -6.24
C LEU A 111 -9.67 30.27 -6.34
N GLN A 112 -10.00 31.00 -5.28
CA GLN A 112 -11.00 32.06 -5.33
C GLN A 112 -10.59 33.21 -6.26
N HIS A 113 -9.30 33.56 -6.32
CA HIS A 113 -8.79 34.58 -7.24
C HIS A 113 -8.98 34.17 -8.71
N MET A 114 -8.69 32.89 -9.05
CA MET A 114 -8.97 32.34 -10.38
C MET A 114 -10.47 32.42 -10.70
N LEU A 115 -11.32 32.02 -9.75
CA LEU A 115 -12.78 32.00 -9.93
C LEU A 115 -13.43 33.40 -9.95
N ALA A 116 -12.73 34.44 -9.50
CA ALA A 116 -13.17 35.82 -9.68
C ALA A 116 -12.99 36.30 -11.14
N ALA A 117 -12.08 35.68 -11.89
CA ALA A 117 -11.84 35.98 -13.30
C ALA A 117 -12.64 35.05 -14.25
N GLU A 118 -12.78 33.78 -13.89
CA GLU A 118 -13.52 32.76 -14.66
C GLU A 118 -14.32 31.89 -13.67
N ASP A 119 -15.59 32.24 -13.45
CA ASP A 119 -16.41 31.74 -12.33
C ASP A 119 -16.93 30.31 -12.53
N ASP A 120 -16.87 29.78 -13.74
CA ASP A 120 -17.26 28.42 -14.11
C ASP A 120 -16.06 27.50 -14.43
N TYR A 121 -14.83 27.93 -14.11
CA TYR A 121 -13.63 27.11 -14.36
C TYR A 121 -13.60 25.84 -13.49
N TYR A 122 -14.05 24.73 -14.09
CA TYR A 122 -14.26 23.43 -13.41
C TYR A 122 -13.10 22.98 -12.52
N LEU A 123 -11.85 23.03 -13.00
CA LEU A 123 -10.70 22.52 -12.24
C LEU A 123 -10.49 23.30 -10.93
N SER A 124 -10.70 24.64 -10.94
CA SER A 124 -10.61 25.42 -9.70
C SER A 124 -11.80 25.22 -8.80
N LEU A 125 -13.01 25.03 -9.34
CA LEU A 125 -14.19 24.68 -8.52
C LEU A 125 -13.98 23.35 -7.81
N TYR A 126 -13.49 22.33 -8.53
CA TYR A 126 -13.27 21.00 -7.96
C TYR A 126 -12.16 21.00 -6.90
N SER A 127 -10.99 21.58 -7.20
CA SER A 127 -9.89 21.68 -6.22
C SER A 127 -10.27 22.57 -5.02
N LEU A 128 -11.04 23.65 -5.21
CA LEU A 128 -11.51 24.47 -4.10
C LEU A 128 -12.49 23.71 -3.21
N GLY A 129 -13.42 22.97 -3.81
CA GLY A 129 -14.34 22.10 -3.07
C GLY A 129 -13.59 21.08 -2.22
N ALA A 130 -12.61 20.39 -2.79
CA ALA A 130 -11.77 19.44 -2.06
C ALA A 130 -10.93 20.13 -0.96
N THR A 131 -10.36 21.31 -1.22
CA THR A 131 -9.59 22.08 -0.22
C THR A 131 -10.48 22.48 0.96
N LEU A 132 -11.71 22.91 0.70
CA LEU A 132 -12.67 23.26 1.74
C LEU A 132 -13.08 22.04 2.57
N MET A 133 -13.19 20.86 1.96
CA MET A 133 -13.41 19.61 2.70
C MET A 133 -12.23 19.29 3.63
N ARG A 134 -10.98 19.49 3.19
CA ARG A 134 -9.77 19.30 4.03
C ARG A 134 -9.71 20.28 5.21
N LEU A 135 -10.28 21.47 5.05
CA LEU A 135 -10.45 22.47 6.11
C LEU A 135 -11.71 22.25 6.97
N GLU A 136 -12.45 21.16 6.75
CA GLU A 136 -13.74 20.87 7.41
C GLU A 136 -14.82 21.95 7.19
N ARG A 137 -14.67 22.78 6.16
CA ARG A 137 -15.61 23.85 5.77
C ARG A 137 -16.70 23.28 4.85
N TYR A 138 -17.38 22.24 5.32
CA TYR A 138 -18.24 21.38 4.50
C TYR A 138 -19.40 22.12 3.82
N ARG A 139 -20.05 23.07 4.49
CA ARG A 139 -21.15 23.85 3.90
C ARG A 139 -20.68 24.74 2.75
N GLU A 140 -19.50 25.34 2.86
CA GLU A 140 -18.91 26.10 1.75
C GLU A 140 -18.52 25.17 0.60
N ALA A 141 -17.98 24.00 0.91
CA ALA A 141 -17.66 22.98 -0.09
C ALA A 141 -18.90 22.54 -0.88
N VAL A 142 -20.05 22.36 -0.22
CA VAL A 142 -21.33 22.01 -0.88
C VAL A 142 -21.71 23.02 -1.96
N ASP A 143 -21.60 24.31 -1.69
CA ASP A 143 -21.96 25.36 -2.67
C ASP A 143 -20.99 25.40 -3.85
N ILE A 144 -19.69 25.25 -3.58
CA ILE A 144 -18.66 25.20 -4.62
C ILE A 144 -18.78 23.93 -5.48
N LEU A 145 -19.06 22.77 -4.88
CA LEU A 145 -19.17 21.51 -5.59
C LEU A 145 -20.44 21.42 -6.45
N LYS A 146 -21.55 22.07 -6.05
CA LYS A 146 -22.71 22.25 -6.95
C LYS A 146 -22.32 23.01 -8.22
N ARG A 147 -21.55 24.08 -8.10
CA ARG A 147 -21.02 24.82 -9.26
C ARG A 147 -20.09 23.94 -10.10
N ALA A 148 -19.25 23.11 -9.48
CA ALA A 148 -18.40 22.17 -10.21
C ALA A 148 -19.23 21.16 -11.04
N VAL A 149 -20.33 20.65 -10.49
CA VAL A 149 -21.27 19.78 -11.23
C VAL A 149 -21.93 20.54 -12.38
N ASP A 150 -22.34 21.79 -12.18
CA ASP A 150 -22.97 22.60 -13.24
C ASP A 150 -21.97 22.95 -14.37
N ALA A 151 -20.71 23.22 -14.03
CA ALA A 151 -19.64 23.50 -14.99
C ALA A 151 -19.26 22.27 -15.85
N ASN A 152 -19.26 21.07 -15.26
CA ASN A 152 -19.02 19.84 -16.00
C ASN A 152 -19.94 18.68 -15.53
N PRO A 153 -21.17 18.60 -16.06
CA PRO A 153 -22.15 17.61 -15.61
C PRO A 153 -21.83 16.18 -16.03
N SER A 154 -20.79 15.94 -16.84
CA SER A 154 -20.44 14.60 -17.31
C SER A 154 -19.57 13.80 -16.32
N LEU A 155 -18.94 14.47 -15.36
CA LEU A 155 -18.02 13.87 -14.38
C LEU A 155 -18.75 13.44 -13.11
N LEU A 156 -18.37 12.29 -12.54
CA LEU A 156 -18.98 11.77 -11.32
C LEU A 156 -18.27 12.26 -10.06
N GLU A 157 -16.97 12.57 -10.13
CA GLU A 157 -16.18 13.01 -8.97
C GLU A 157 -16.78 14.22 -8.22
N PRO A 158 -17.22 15.32 -8.86
CA PRO A 158 -17.80 16.43 -8.12
C PRO A 158 -19.13 16.07 -7.44
N ARG A 159 -19.89 15.10 -7.96
CA ARG A 159 -21.12 14.61 -7.32
C ARG A 159 -20.81 13.75 -6.10
N TRP A 160 -19.77 12.93 -6.21
CA TRP A 160 -19.26 12.14 -5.10
C TRP A 160 -18.78 13.05 -3.96
N ASN A 161 -17.88 13.99 -4.23
CA ASN A 161 -17.39 14.94 -3.22
C ASN A 161 -18.54 15.79 -2.65
N LEU A 162 -19.52 16.18 -3.48
CA LEU A 162 -20.71 16.91 -3.00
C LEU A 162 -21.53 16.08 -2.01
N ALA A 163 -21.76 14.79 -2.31
CA ALA A 163 -22.48 13.90 -1.40
C ALA A 163 -21.73 13.71 -0.07
N LEU A 164 -20.40 13.56 -0.11
CA LEU A 164 -19.56 13.50 1.09
C LEU A 164 -19.62 14.80 1.90
N ALA A 165 -19.44 15.96 1.26
CA ALA A 165 -19.51 17.25 1.92
C ALA A 165 -20.87 17.48 2.60
N MET A 166 -21.97 17.05 1.99
CA MET A 166 -23.29 17.10 2.63
C MET A 166 -23.37 16.20 3.87
N ARG A 167 -22.91 14.95 3.77
CA ARG A 167 -22.89 14.01 4.92
C ARG A 167 -22.13 14.60 6.10
N PHE A 168 -20.92 15.12 5.86
CA PHE A 168 -20.10 15.76 6.90
C PHE A 168 -20.67 17.07 7.43
N ALA A 169 -21.48 17.78 6.64
CA ALA A 169 -22.24 18.94 7.10
C ALA A 169 -23.50 18.56 7.94
N GLY A 170 -23.80 17.27 8.09
CA GLY A 170 -25.01 16.77 8.74
C GLY A 170 -26.27 16.87 7.87
N GLU A 171 -26.10 16.91 6.54
CA GLU A 171 -27.18 17.04 5.55
C GLU A 171 -27.34 15.73 4.75
N ASP A 172 -28.58 15.37 4.39
CA ASP A 172 -28.86 14.17 3.59
C ASP A 172 -28.64 14.45 2.09
N PRO A 173 -27.68 13.77 1.41
CA PRO A 173 -27.46 13.92 -0.02
C PRO A 173 -28.68 13.54 -0.89
N ALA A 174 -29.59 12.71 -0.37
CA ALA A 174 -30.82 12.35 -1.08
C ALA A 174 -31.77 13.55 -1.28
N SER A 175 -31.61 14.62 -0.48
CA SER A 175 -32.36 15.88 -0.64
C SER A 175 -31.96 16.68 -1.88
N LEU A 176 -30.85 16.35 -2.53
CA LEU A 176 -30.38 17.04 -3.73
C LEU A 176 -31.30 16.81 -4.94
N PRO A 177 -31.49 17.83 -5.80
CA PRO A 177 -32.04 17.62 -7.13
C PRO A 177 -31.28 16.53 -7.90
N THR A 178 -31.98 15.73 -8.71
CA THR A 178 -31.42 14.58 -9.44
C THR A 178 -30.14 14.89 -10.21
N LYS A 179 -29.99 16.10 -10.78
CA LYS A 179 -28.78 16.49 -11.51
C LYS A 179 -27.48 16.46 -10.68
N TYR A 180 -27.59 16.62 -9.36
CA TYR A 180 -26.48 16.62 -8.40
C TYR A 180 -26.28 15.28 -7.70
N ARG A 181 -27.24 14.36 -7.76
CA ARG A 181 -27.16 13.06 -7.07
C ARG A 181 -26.27 12.09 -7.84
N LEU A 182 -25.55 11.26 -7.09
CA LEU A 182 -24.82 10.09 -7.58
C LEU A 182 -25.51 8.84 -7.03
N GLU A 183 -26.14 8.07 -7.91
CA GLU A 183 -26.74 6.79 -7.55
C GLU A 183 -25.69 5.69 -7.77
N LEU A 184 -25.37 4.97 -6.69
CA LEU A 184 -24.44 3.84 -6.69
C LEU A 184 -25.22 2.53 -6.59
N SER A 185 -24.64 1.44 -7.11
CA SER A 185 -25.20 0.12 -6.90
C SER A 185 -25.09 -0.29 -5.43
N THR A 186 -26.07 -1.03 -4.94
CA THR A 186 -26.04 -1.68 -3.61
C THR A 186 -25.74 -3.18 -3.72
N GLU A 187 -25.40 -3.66 -4.91
CA GLU A 187 -25.13 -5.07 -5.18
C GLU A 187 -23.83 -5.53 -4.50
N GLY A 188 -23.93 -6.60 -3.72
CA GLY A 188 -22.83 -7.13 -2.92
C GLY A 188 -22.47 -6.28 -1.70
N ILE A 189 -23.34 -5.37 -1.27
CA ILE A 189 -23.20 -4.63 0.00
C ILE A 189 -24.16 -5.25 1.03
N GLY A 190 -23.67 -5.52 2.24
CA GLY A 190 -24.43 -6.22 3.27
C GLY A 190 -24.24 -5.66 4.69
N PRO A 191 -24.96 -6.23 5.67
CA PRO A 191 -24.72 -5.94 7.08
C PRO A 191 -23.37 -6.51 7.52
N SER A 192 -22.82 -5.96 8.60
CA SER A 192 -21.63 -6.49 9.24
C SER A 192 -22.00 -7.25 10.53
N PRO A 193 -21.39 -8.42 10.82
CA PRO A 193 -21.51 -9.06 12.13
C PRO A 193 -20.77 -8.26 13.22
N ILE A 194 -19.78 -7.45 12.83
CA ILE A 194 -18.89 -6.70 13.71
C ILE A 194 -18.99 -5.19 13.41
N VAL A 195 -18.86 -4.36 14.44
CA VAL A 195 -18.66 -2.93 14.27
C VAL A 195 -17.37 -2.55 14.98
N PHE A 196 -16.33 -2.26 14.20
CA PHE A 196 -15.02 -1.90 14.73
C PHE A 196 -15.07 -0.54 15.39
N GLU A 197 -14.16 -0.35 16.34
CA GLU A 197 -13.91 0.94 16.97
C GLU A 197 -12.53 1.46 16.59
N ASP A 198 -12.43 2.67 16.05
CA ASP A 198 -11.13 3.30 15.83
C ASP A 198 -10.57 3.82 17.17
N VAL A 199 -9.49 3.21 17.63
CA VAL A 199 -8.88 3.45 18.95
C VAL A 199 -7.53 4.15 18.85
N ALA A 200 -7.05 4.51 17.66
CA ALA A 200 -5.68 5.01 17.45
C ALA A 200 -5.33 6.19 18.38
N GLU A 201 -6.20 7.21 18.48
CA GLU A 201 -5.95 8.38 19.32
C GLU A 201 -5.83 8.00 20.81
N ARG A 202 -6.72 7.14 21.31
CA ARG A 202 -6.76 6.77 22.74
C ARG A 202 -5.74 5.70 23.11
N SER A 203 -5.28 4.90 22.15
CA SER A 203 -4.22 3.91 22.36
C SER A 203 -2.84 4.56 22.33
N GLY A 204 -2.70 5.84 21.96
CA GLY A 204 -1.40 6.52 21.88
C GLY A 204 -0.72 6.39 20.52
N ILE A 205 -1.37 5.75 19.55
CA ILE A 205 -0.93 5.75 18.14
C ILE A 205 -1.36 7.07 17.50
N THR A 206 -0.57 8.12 17.71
CA THR A 206 -0.88 9.48 17.24
C THR A 206 -0.19 9.84 15.92
N ARG A 207 0.22 8.83 15.13
CA ARG A 207 0.97 9.03 13.90
C ARG A 207 0.13 9.80 12.88
N TYR A 208 0.72 10.85 12.30
CA TYR A 208 0.15 11.63 11.21
C TYR A 208 1.08 11.57 10.00
N SER A 209 0.78 10.70 9.05
CA SER A 209 1.75 10.30 8.01
C SER A 209 1.16 10.25 6.62
N ARG A 210 2.01 9.96 5.63
CA ARG A 210 1.69 9.75 4.22
C ARG A 210 1.59 8.27 3.83
N ALA A 211 1.31 7.41 4.82
CA ALA A 211 1.05 5.96 4.80
C ALA A 211 1.83 5.09 3.83
N ARG A 212 2.49 4.05 4.32
CA ARG A 212 3.08 2.98 3.52
C ARG A 212 2.89 1.65 4.27
N GLY A 213 3.79 0.70 4.14
CA GLY A 213 3.70 -0.57 4.88
C GLY A 213 3.73 -0.40 6.41
N SER A 214 3.23 -1.44 7.08
CA SER A 214 3.27 -1.61 8.53
C SER A 214 3.51 -3.08 8.87
N GLY A 215 3.90 -3.36 10.11
CA GLY A 215 4.03 -4.74 10.56
C GLY A 215 3.98 -4.88 12.06
N TRP A 216 3.56 -6.06 12.49
CA TRP A 216 3.41 -6.44 13.90
C TRP A 216 4.48 -7.46 14.30
N SER A 217 5.15 -7.23 15.44
CA SER A 217 6.08 -8.19 16.04
C SER A 217 6.28 -7.89 17.52
N ASP A 218 6.65 -8.90 18.31
CA ASP A 218 7.02 -8.78 19.73
C ASP A 218 8.51 -8.43 19.80
N VAL A 219 8.86 -7.14 19.82
CA VAL A 219 10.24 -6.68 19.57
C VAL A 219 11.14 -6.72 20.80
N ASP A 220 10.56 -6.81 21.99
CA ASP A 220 11.28 -6.89 23.27
C ASP A 220 11.03 -8.19 24.06
N GLY A 221 10.23 -9.10 23.51
CA GLY A 221 10.03 -10.46 24.01
C GLY A 221 9.12 -10.55 25.24
N ASP A 222 8.30 -9.53 25.48
CA ASP A 222 7.35 -9.50 26.60
C ASP A 222 6.04 -10.26 26.32
N GLY A 223 5.80 -10.59 25.04
CA GLY A 223 4.65 -11.37 24.57
C GLY A 223 3.51 -10.53 23.98
N ASP A 224 3.58 -9.21 24.10
CA ASP A 224 2.64 -8.28 23.49
C ASP A 224 3.15 -7.88 22.08
N LEU A 225 2.24 -7.74 21.11
CA LEU A 225 2.62 -7.37 19.75
C LEU A 225 2.83 -5.86 19.63
N ASP A 226 4.00 -5.46 19.17
CA ASP A 226 4.38 -4.08 18.87
C ASP A 226 4.11 -3.72 17.42
N LEU A 227 3.91 -2.44 17.17
CA LEU A 227 3.56 -1.93 15.84
C LEU A 227 4.67 -1.08 15.27
N PHE A 228 5.12 -1.43 14.07
CA PHE A 228 5.97 -0.57 13.25
C PHE A 228 5.25 -0.10 11.99
N ALA A 229 5.48 1.15 11.61
CA ALA A 229 4.94 1.73 10.39
C ALA A 229 5.96 2.60 9.66
N VAL A 230 5.82 2.67 8.34
CA VAL A 230 6.58 3.57 7.48
C VAL A 230 5.66 4.52 6.71
N GLY A 231 6.21 5.64 6.26
CA GLY A 231 5.52 6.59 5.39
C GLY A 231 6.49 7.15 4.35
N ILE A 232 5.96 7.72 3.27
CA ILE A 232 6.80 8.34 2.23
C ILE A 232 7.39 9.65 2.73
N HIS A 233 8.71 9.76 2.82
CA HIS A 233 9.44 10.92 3.36
C HIS A 233 8.94 11.39 4.74
N ASP A 234 8.36 10.49 5.51
CA ASP A 234 7.96 10.70 6.90
C ASP A 234 8.80 9.75 7.77
N PRO A 235 9.21 10.17 8.98
CA PRO A 235 9.98 9.32 9.86
C PRO A 235 9.31 7.98 10.10
N HIS A 236 10.09 6.92 10.30
CA HIS A 236 9.57 5.66 10.85
C HIS A 236 8.87 5.89 12.20
N ALA A 237 8.06 4.93 12.62
CA ALA A 237 7.56 4.89 13.99
C ALA A 237 7.47 3.45 14.48
N LEU A 238 8.00 3.21 15.68
CA LEU A 238 7.87 1.97 16.44
C LEU A 238 7.10 2.28 17.72
N TYR A 239 5.97 1.62 17.89
CA TYR A 239 5.07 1.72 19.02
C TYR A 239 5.13 0.42 19.82
N ARG A 240 5.73 0.48 21.01
CA ARG A 240 5.72 -0.66 21.94
C ARG A 240 4.34 -0.76 22.59
N ASN A 241 3.73 -1.94 22.61
CA ASN A 241 2.51 -2.22 23.33
C ASN A 241 2.79 -2.29 24.83
N ASP A 242 2.03 -1.56 25.65
CA ASP A 242 2.23 -1.51 27.11
C ASP A 242 1.37 -2.56 27.87
N GLY A 243 0.80 -3.54 27.15
CA GLY A 243 0.01 -4.66 27.69
C GLY A 243 -1.34 -4.26 28.29
N ASN A 244 -1.82 -3.07 27.94
CA ASN A 244 -3.06 -2.49 28.49
C ASN A 244 -3.93 -1.79 27.44
N GLY A 245 -3.68 -2.08 26.16
CA GLY A 245 -4.33 -1.45 25.02
C GLY A 245 -3.80 -0.04 24.68
N THR A 246 -2.65 0.36 25.25
CA THR A 246 -1.96 1.60 24.90
C THR A 246 -0.53 1.31 24.45
N PHE A 247 0.05 2.27 23.74
CA PHE A 247 1.35 2.15 23.11
C PHE A 247 2.26 3.33 23.49
N THR A 248 3.55 3.03 23.63
CA THR A 248 4.61 4.01 23.81
C THR A 248 5.46 4.10 22.53
N ASP A 249 5.60 5.32 21.97
CA ASP A 249 6.54 5.56 20.86
C ASP A 249 7.98 5.45 21.37
N ILE A 250 8.68 4.40 20.92
CA ILE A 250 10.08 4.11 21.27
C ILE A 250 11.02 4.29 20.07
N THR A 251 10.59 4.96 19.01
CA THR A 251 11.31 5.06 17.73
C THR A 251 12.74 5.60 17.88
N VAL A 252 12.91 6.65 18.68
CA VAL A 252 14.24 7.28 18.86
C VAL A 252 15.12 6.40 19.74
N ASP A 253 14.56 5.86 20.82
CA ASP A 253 15.31 5.09 21.82
C ASP A 253 15.75 3.72 21.29
N SER A 254 14.96 3.13 20.38
CA SER A 254 15.26 1.88 19.67
C SER A 254 16.25 2.05 18.52
N GLY A 255 16.58 3.28 18.11
CA GLY A 255 17.50 3.54 17.00
C GLY A 255 16.86 3.52 15.60
N LEU A 256 15.53 3.41 15.51
CA LEU A 256 14.78 3.37 14.25
C LEU A 256 14.35 4.75 13.73
N PHE A 257 14.79 5.86 14.34
CA PHE A 257 14.48 7.18 13.79
C PHE A 257 15.21 7.41 12.45
N ASP A 258 14.47 7.26 11.36
CA ASP A 258 14.94 7.58 10.00
C ASP A 258 13.94 8.51 9.29
N PRO A 259 14.32 9.77 9.00
CA PRO A 259 13.43 10.76 8.37
C PRO A 259 13.18 10.51 6.88
N THR A 260 13.89 9.59 6.24
CA THR A 260 13.73 9.30 4.81
C THR A 260 12.47 8.49 4.51
N GLY A 261 11.96 7.74 5.49
CA GLY A 261 10.74 6.94 5.35
C GLY A 261 10.90 5.72 4.45
N GLY A 262 9.87 4.89 4.30
CA GLY A 262 9.97 3.61 3.59
C GLY A 262 8.68 3.24 2.87
N TRP A 263 8.70 2.14 2.10
CA TRP A 263 7.55 1.63 1.34
C TRP A 263 6.92 0.39 1.95
N SER A 264 7.74 -0.53 2.45
CA SER A 264 7.31 -1.77 3.12
C SER A 264 8.04 -1.95 4.44
N ALA A 265 7.45 -2.75 5.33
CA ALA A 265 7.98 -3.10 6.64
C ALA A 265 7.84 -4.60 6.86
N LEU A 266 8.97 -5.31 6.90
CA LEU A 266 9.02 -6.75 7.05
C LEU A 266 9.76 -7.15 8.31
N TRP A 267 9.06 -7.83 9.20
CA TRP A 267 9.64 -8.44 10.40
C TRP A 267 10.11 -9.86 10.07
N ALA A 268 11.36 -10.18 10.35
CA ALA A 268 11.96 -11.50 10.16
C ALA A 268 13.18 -11.68 11.06
N ASP A 269 13.36 -12.83 11.70
CA ASP A 269 14.60 -13.26 12.37
C ASP A 269 15.56 -13.81 11.31
N TYR A 270 16.28 -12.91 10.61
CA TYR A 270 17.07 -13.29 9.42
C TYR A 270 18.40 -13.97 9.77
N ASP A 271 18.89 -13.79 11.01
CA ASP A 271 20.14 -14.41 11.48
C ASP A 271 19.94 -15.49 12.56
N ASN A 272 18.68 -15.89 12.79
CA ASN A 272 18.26 -17.01 13.63
C ASN A 272 18.67 -16.86 15.10
N ASP A 273 18.84 -15.64 15.59
CA ASP A 273 19.24 -15.36 16.97
C ASP A 273 18.05 -15.36 17.95
N GLY A 274 16.84 -15.12 17.44
CA GLY A 274 15.58 -15.12 18.18
C GLY A 274 14.98 -13.74 18.41
N ASP A 275 15.65 -12.67 17.99
CA ASP A 275 15.12 -11.31 18.01
C ASP A 275 14.57 -10.97 16.62
N PRO A 276 13.35 -10.39 16.50
CA PRO A 276 12.82 -10.04 15.20
C PRO A 276 13.55 -8.83 14.60
N ASP A 277 14.15 -9.00 13.43
CA ASP A 277 14.79 -7.94 12.65
C ASP A 277 13.82 -7.29 11.67
N LEU A 278 14.20 -6.14 11.13
CA LEU A 278 13.32 -5.33 10.30
C LEU A 278 13.96 -4.98 8.94
N TYR A 279 13.32 -5.40 7.84
CA TYR A 279 13.66 -4.94 6.50
C TYR A 279 12.70 -3.84 6.02
N VAL A 280 13.26 -2.73 5.51
CA VAL A 280 12.51 -1.60 4.96
C VAL A 280 12.96 -1.31 3.54
N THR A 281 12.04 -1.45 2.59
CA THR A 281 12.25 -1.04 1.19
C THR A 281 12.22 0.47 1.04
N ARG A 282 13.03 1.00 0.12
CA ARG A 282 13.20 2.43 -0.14
C ARG A 282 12.97 2.77 -1.61
N ASP A 283 12.69 4.05 -1.80
CA ASP A 283 12.78 4.75 -3.07
C ASP A 283 11.85 4.43 -4.23
N GLY A 284 10.94 3.47 -4.08
CA GLY A 284 9.74 3.25 -4.89
C GLY A 284 9.51 4.23 -6.06
N TRP A 285 8.79 5.34 -5.85
CA TRP A 285 8.53 6.33 -6.93
C TRP A 285 9.57 7.46 -7.04
N ASP A 286 10.52 7.55 -6.11
CA ASP A 286 11.39 8.71 -5.93
C ASP A 286 12.80 8.52 -6.50
N GLY A 287 13.26 7.29 -6.73
CA GLY A 287 14.56 7.05 -7.35
C GLY A 287 15.22 5.73 -6.95
N GLU A 288 16.55 5.75 -6.87
CA GLU A 288 17.36 4.67 -6.31
C GLU A 288 17.93 5.13 -4.96
N LEU A 289 17.43 4.56 -3.85
CA LEU A 289 18.01 4.69 -2.51
C LEU A 289 18.23 3.29 -1.96
N PRO A 290 19.28 3.12 -1.14
CA PRO A 290 19.55 1.83 -0.56
C PRO A 290 18.44 1.43 0.42
N ASN A 291 18.03 0.17 0.35
CA ASN A 291 17.14 -0.45 1.34
C ASN A 291 17.83 -0.55 2.71
N SER A 292 17.04 -0.69 3.78
CA SER A 292 17.55 -0.89 5.14
C SER A 292 17.23 -2.30 5.63
N LEU A 293 18.18 -2.90 6.32
CA LEU A 293 18.02 -4.12 7.12
C LEU A 293 18.51 -3.76 8.52
N TYR A 294 17.58 -3.61 9.46
CA TYR A 294 17.88 -3.30 10.83
C TYR A 294 17.95 -4.58 11.63
N ARG A 295 19.16 -4.95 12.05
CA ARG A 295 19.33 -6.04 13.00
C ARG A 295 18.90 -5.58 14.38
N ASN A 296 18.09 -6.37 15.06
CA ASN A 296 17.66 -6.16 16.43
C ASN A 296 18.66 -6.82 17.40
N ASP A 297 19.23 -6.05 18.31
CA ASP A 297 20.04 -6.58 19.41
C ASP A 297 19.33 -6.20 20.74
N GLU A 298 18.42 -7.04 21.23
CA GLU A 298 17.65 -6.81 22.47
C GLU A 298 16.88 -5.46 22.49
N GLY A 299 16.15 -5.15 21.42
CA GLY A 299 15.34 -3.92 21.26
C GLY A 299 16.10 -2.71 20.71
N VAL A 300 17.39 -2.88 20.39
CA VAL A 300 18.24 -1.84 19.77
C VAL A 300 18.53 -2.20 18.33
N PHE A 301 18.10 -1.34 17.41
CA PHE A 301 18.19 -1.59 15.98
C PHE A 301 19.41 -0.92 15.34
N ILE A 302 20.13 -1.69 14.52
CA ILE A 302 21.31 -1.23 13.81
C ILE A 302 21.15 -1.53 12.31
N ASP A 303 21.24 -0.51 11.47
CA ASP A 303 21.24 -0.73 10.01
C ASP A 303 22.51 -1.48 9.58
N VAL A 304 22.31 -2.68 9.04
CA VAL A 304 23.32 -3.60 8.53
C VAL A 304 23.16 -3.85 7.03
N ALA A 305 22.29 -3.14 6.30
CA ALA A 305 21.99 -3.44 4.90
C ALA A 305 23.23 -3.49 4.00
N GLU A 306 24.13 -2.51 4.12
CA GLU A 306 25.35 -2.44 3.31
C GLU A 306 26.30 -3.61 3.60
N ARG A 307 26.49 -3.95 4.89
CA ARG A 307 27.40 -5.04 5.29
C ARG A 307 26.81 -6.41 5.03
N ALA A 308 25.49 -6.54 5.12
CA ALA A 308 24.74 -7.74 4.80
C ALA A 308 24.63 -7.95 3.27
N GLY A 309 24.79 -6.89 2.47
CA GLY A 309 24.74 -6.99 1.00
C GLY A 309 23.33 -6.88 0.40
N VAL A 310 22.34 -6.45 1.19
CA VAL A 310 20.92 -6.31 0.79
C VAL A 310 20.48 -4.86 0.62
N ALA A 311 21.40 -3.91 0.75
CA ALA A 311 21.13 -2.50 0.56
C ALA A 311 20.70 -2.13 -0.86
N GLY A 312 20.87 -3.01 -1.86
CA GLY A 312 20.65 -2.77 -3.31
C GLY A 312 19.88 -1.48 -3.65
N ALA A 313 20.57 -0.46 -4.17
CA ALA A 313 19.94 0.83 -4.45
C ALA A 313 19.13 0.74 -5.76
N ARG A 314 17.81 0.56 -5.62
CA ARG A 314 16.83 0.49 -6.71
C ARG A 314 15.54 1.21 -6.31
N ASP A 315 14.60 1.28 -7.24
CA ASP A 315 13.23 1.74 -7.03
C ASP A 315 12.36 0.63 -6.40
N SER A 316 12.74 0.20 -5.19
CA SER A 316 12.12 -0.92 -4.47
C SER A 316 10.76 -0.54 -3.88
N PHE A 317 9.78 -1.42 -4.07
CA PHE A 317 8.43 -1.26 -3.50
C PHE A 317 8.18 -2.24 -2.37
N THR A 318 8.08 -3.52 -2.70
CA THR A 318 7.77 -4.59 -1.74
C THR A 318 8.89 -5.60 -1.70
N ALA A 319 8.90 -6.38 -0.62
CA ALA A 319 9.74 -7.56 -0.50
C ALA A 319 8.93 -8.72 0.10
N ALA A 320 9.53 -9.90 0.17
CA ALA A 320 9.03 -11.05 0.91
C ALA A 320 10.21 -11.93 1.34
N PHE A 321 10.09 -12.58 2.49
CA PHE A 321 11.07 -13.56 2.98
C PHE A 321 10.53 -14.98 2.83
N ALA A 322 11.42 -15.93 2.51
CA ALA A 322 11.17 -17.37 2.55
C ALA A 322 12.50 -18.14 2.56
N ASP A 323 12.55 -19.32 3.16
CA ASP A 323 13.67 -20.26 2.99
C ASP A 323 13.48 -21.01 1.66
N ILE A 324 14.07 -20.50 0.57
CA ILE A 324 13.74 -20.99 -0.78
C ILE A 324 14.51 -22.25 -1.18
N ASP A 325 15.59 -22.58 -0.46
CA ASP A 325 16.43 -23.76 -0.73
C ASP A 325 16.51 -24.77 0.43
N HIS A 326 15.75 -24.55 1.50
CA HIS A 326 15.63 -25.38 2.69
C HIS A 326 16.95 -25.57 3.43
N ASP A 327 17.81 -24.55 3.43
CA ASP A 327 19.06 -24.57 4.17
C ASP A 327 18.90 -24.12 5.63
N GLY A 328 17.72 -23.59 5.98
CA GLY A 328 17.37 -23.16 7.33
C GLY A 328 17.63 -21.68 7.59
N ASP A 329 17.99 -20.90 6.58
CA ASP A 329 18.13 -19.45 6.66
C ASP A 329 17.09 -18.75 5.76
N LEU A 330 16.56 -17.60 6.19
CA LEU A 330 15.56 -16.87 5.40
C LEU A 330 16.22 -16.09 4.25
N ASP A 331 15.75 -16.32 3.03
CA ASP A 331 16.12 -15.58 1.82
C ASP A 331 15.16 -14.44 1.54
N LEU A 332 15.60 -13.45 0.76
CA LEU A 332 14.88 -12.21 0.54
C LEU A 332 14.65 -11.94 -0.94
N TYR A 333 13.39 -11.76 -1.35
CA TYR A 333 13.02 -11.30 -2.69
C TYR A 333 12.55 -9.83 -2.65
N VAL A 334 13.07 -8.98 -3.54
CA VAL A 334 12.74 -7.56 -3.62
C VAL A 334 12.18 -7.20 -5.00
N ALA A 335 10.97 -6.63 -5.01
CA ALA A 335 10.27 -6.17 -6.22
C ALA A 335 10.67 -4.71 -6.57
N ASN A 336 11.12 -4.52 -7.81
CA ASN A 336 11.70 -3.26 -8.30
C ASN A 336 11.09 -2.81 -9.64
N GLY A 337 11.47 -1.61 -10.09
CA GLY A 337 11.40 -1.21 -11.49
C GLY A 337 10.24 -0.31 -11.88
N VAL A 338 9.38 0.11 -10.95
CA VAL A 338 8.17 0.87 -11.31
C VAL A 338 8.49 2.29 -11.78
N ALA A 339 9.45 2.97 -11.14
CA ALA A 339 9.89 4.31 -11.52
C ALA A 339 10.81 4.30 -12.75
N THR A 340 11.46 3.17 -13.02
CA THR A 340 12.41 3.00 -14.13
C THR A 340 11.70 2.89 -15.50
N GLU A 341 12.18 3.65 -16.49
CA GLU A 341 11.71 3.51 -17.87
C GLU A 341 12.12 2.15 -18.44
N GLY A 342 11.13 1.31 -18.78
CA GLY A 342 11.37 -0.06 -19.24
C GLY A 342 11.51 -1.12 -18.14
N GLY A 343 11.49 -0.74 -16.86
CA GLY A 343 11.63 -1.65 -15.72
C GLY A 343 13.07 -1.80 -15.21
N SER A 344 13.22 -2.41 -14.04
CA SER A 344 14.48 -2.84 -13.43
C SER A 344 14.33 -4.31 -13.03
N PRO A 345 15.38 -5.16 -13.10
CA PRO A 345 15.29 -6.50 -12.53
C PRO A 345 14.93 -6.44 -11.04
N ASN A 346 14.04 -7.34 -10.65
CA ASN A 346 13.89 -7.74 -9.25
C ASN A 346 15.15 -8.46 -8.76
N GLU A 347 15.33 -8.48 -7.45
CA GLU A 347 16.49 -9.09 -6.79
C GLU A 347 16.05 -10.23 -5.88
N LEU A 348 16.87 -11.28 -5.83
CA LEU A 348 16.71 -12.42 -4.94
C LEU A 348 18.04 -12.59 -4.22
N PHE A 349 18.03 -12.42 -2.91
CA PHE A 349 19.18 -12.48 -2.04
C PHE A 349 19.15 -13.78 -1.25
N LEU A 350 20.08 -14.70 -1.56
CA LEU A 350 20.28 -15.90 -0.74
C LEU A 350 21.04 -15.56 0.52
N ASN A 351 20.57 -16.00 1.68
CA ASN A 351 21.27 -15.87 2.94
C ASN A 351 22.44 -16.85 2.99
N ASN A 352 23.61 -16.40 3.44
CA ASN A 352 24.81 -17.24 3.50
C ASN A 352 25.01 -17.90 4.88
N GLY A 353 24.02 -17.80 5.78
CA GLY A 353 24.08 -18.33 7.16
C GLY A 353 25.10 -17.65 8.06
N ASN A 354 25.51 -16.43 7.72
CA ASN A 354 26.51 -15.66 8.46
C ASN A 354 26.17 -14.16 8.58
N GLY A 355 24.89 -13.82 8.40
CA GLY A 355 24.39 -12.46 8.39
C GLY A 355 24.70 -11.66 7.12
N THR A 356 25.08 -12.34 6.03
CA THR A 356 25.29 -11.72 4.72
C THR A 356 24.53 -12.47 3.64
N PHE A 357 24.27 -11.80 2.53
CA PHE A 357 23.48 -12.31 1.43
C PHE A 357 24.22 -12.26 0.09
N THR A 358 23.80 -13.09 -0.86
CA THR A 358 24.28 -13.13 -2.24
C THR A 358 23.09 -12.89 -3.19
N GLU A 359 23.16 -11.88 -4.05
CA GLU A 359 22.16 -11.65 -5.11
C GLU A 359 22.28 -12.71 -6.22
N VAL A 360 21.16 -13.36 -6.57
CA VAL A 360 21.11 -14.54 -7.45
C VAL A 360 19.91 -14.60 -8.40
N ALA A 361 19.13 -13.53 -8.55
CA ALA A 361 17.85 -13.56 -9.27
C ALA A 361 17.97 -14.06 -10.71
N ASP A 362 19.01 -13.62 -11.44
CA ASP A 362 19.27 -14.06 -12.82
C ASP A 362 19.59 -15.56 -12.87
N ARG A 363 20.38 -16.06 -11.90
CA ARG A 363 20.77 -17.47 -11.81
C ARG A 363 19.56 -18.35 -11.51
N TYR A 364 18.65 -17.87 -10.68
CA TYR A 364 17.44 -18.59 -10.28
C TYR A 364 16.27 -18.39 -11.25
N GLY A 365 16.38 -17.47 -12.22
CA GLY A 365 15.35 -17.25 -13.24
C GLY A 365 14.20 -16.35 -12.78
N VAL A 366 14.39 -15.57 -11.71
CA VAL A 366 13.38 -14.69 -11.09
C VAL A 366 13.71 -13.20 -11.16
N ALA A 367 14.75 -12.82 -11.93
CA ALA A 367 15.10 -11.44 -12.26
C ALA A 367 14.05 -10.80 -13.20
N ASN A 368 12.82 -10.71 -12.73
CA ASN A 368 11.71 -10.14 -13.49
C ASN A 368 12.04 -8.68 -13.84
N HIS A 369 12.20 -8.38 -15.13
CA HIS A 369 12.53 -7.04 -15.62
C HIS A 369 11.29 -6.15 -15.83
N GLY A 370 10.12 -6.60 -15.35
CA GLY A 370 8.90 -5.81 -15.38
C GLY A 370 8.95 -4.60 -14.44
N ARG A 371 7.78 -3.96 -14.29
CA ARG A 371 7.57 -2.90 -13.30
C ARG A 371 6.92 -3.54 -12.08
N SER A 372 7.70 -4.24 -11.28
CA SER A 372 7.17 -5.06 -10.19
C SER A 372 6.87 -4.21 -8.98
N ILE A 373 5.70 -4.42 -8.38
CA ILE A 373 5.23 -3.65 -7.22
C ILE A 373 4.59 -4.53 -6.14
N GLY A 374 4.42 -5.83 -6.40
CA GLY A 374 3.98 -6.81 -5.42
C GLY A 374 4.77 -8.10 -5.56
N SER A 375 5.04 -8.74 -4.42
CA SER A 375 5.71 -10.03 -4.30
C SER A 375 5.15 -10.80 -3.11
N ALA A 376 4.95 -12.10 -3.25
CA ALA A 376 4.54 -13.00 -2.18
C ALA A 376 5.08 -14.41 -2.42
N PHE A 377 5.46 -15.10 -1.36
CA PHE A 377 5.76 -16.54 -1.40
C PHE A 377 4.55 -17.35 -0.93
N GLY A 378 4.43 -18.59 -1.41
CA GLY A 378 3.43 -19.57 -0.98
C GLY A 378 3.60 -20.92 -1.66
N ASP A 379 3.38 -22.04 -0.95
CA ASP A 379 3.41 -23.40 -1.52
C ASP A 379 2.05 -23.73 -2.20
N TYR A 380 1.87 -23.27 -3.45
CA TYR A 380 0.57 -23.38 -4.12
C TYR A 380 0.28 -24.80 -4.63
N ASP A 381 1.30 -25.63 -4.85
CA ASP A 381 1.12 -27.00 -5.34
C ASP A 381 1.34 -28.09 -4.27
N ASN A 382 1.49 -27.68 -3.01
CA ASN A 382 1.67 -28.54 -1.83
C ASN A 382 2.87 -29.50 -1.99
N ASP A 383 3.92 -29.09 -2.69
CA ASP A 383 5.14 -29.88 -2.88
C ASP A 383 6.17 -29.66 -1.76
N GLY A 384 5.88 -28.70 -0.87
CA GLY A 384 6.68 -28.34 0.29
C GLY A 384 7.72 -27.26 0.01
N TRP A 385 7.82 -26.72 -1.21
CA TRP A 385 8.75 -25.65 -1.57
C TRP A 385 8.02 -24.34 -1.82
N PRO A 386 8.49 -23.21 -1.27
CA PRO A 386 7.82 -21.92 -1.47
C PRO A 386 7.94 -21.46 -2.93
N ASP A 387 6.80 -21.27 -3.58
CA ASP A 387 6.69 -20.67 -4.91
C ASP A 387 6.54 -19.16 -4.82
N LEU A 388 6.78 -18.44 -5.94
CA LEU A 388 6.82 -16.98 -5.94
C LEU A 388 5.78 -16.38 -6.90
N LEU A 389 4.94 -15.48 -6.38
CA LEU A 389 4.08 -14.60 -7.15
C LEU A 389 4.72 -13.22 -7.26
N VAL A 390 4.79 -12.68 -8.49
CA VAL A 390 5.20 -11.30 -8.78
C VAL A 390 4.09 -10.56 -9.50
N VAL A 391 3.67 -9.41 -8.97
CA VAL A 391 2.66 -8.53 -9.55
C VAL A 391 3.32 -7.31 -10.17
N ASN A 392 3.00 -7.07 -11.44
CA ASN A 392 3.51 -5.94 -12.22
C ASN A 392 2.49 -4.80 -12.29
N PHE A 393 2.93 -3.56 -12.08
CA PHE A 393 2.08 -2.36 -12.07
C PHE A 393 1.33 -2.13 -13.38
N PHE A 394 1.96 -2.44 -14.51
CA PHE A 394 1.34 -2.49 -15.83
C PHE A 394 1.94 -3.65 -16.63
N GLY A 395 1.36 -4.83 -16.52
CA GLY A 395 1.89 -6.01 -17.19
C GLY A 395 1.24 -7.32 -16.77
N HIS A 396 1.85 -8.42 -17.18
CA HIS A 396 1.43 -9.75 -16.74
C HIS A 396 2.02 -10.03 -15.35
N PRO A 397 1.22 -10.57 -14.41
CA PRO A 397 1.80 -11.18 -13.22
C PRO A 397 2.65 -12.38 -13.65
N ALA A 398 3.57 -12.77 -12.78
CA ALA A 398 4.39 -13.95 -12.97
C ALA A 398 4.25 -14.88 -11.77
N LEU A 399 3.80 -16.11 -12.02
CA LEU A 399 3.86 -17.21 -11.06
C LEU A 399 5.09 -18.06 -11.41
N TYR A 400 5.96 -18.25 -10.42
CA TYR A 400 7.21 -18.98 -10.51
C TYR A 400 7.15 -20.21 -9.62
N HIS A 401 7.25 -21.39 -10.22
CA HIS A 401 7.36 -22.64 -9.49
C HIS A 401 8.79 -22.88 -9.03
N ASN A 402 8.99 -23.23 -7.76
CA ASN A 402 10.30 -23.54 -7.19
C ASN A 402 10.75 -24.95 -7.59
N ASN A 403 11.85 -25.05 -8.33
CA ASN A 403 12.43 -26.33 -8.74
C ASN A 403 13.31 -26.92 -7.63
N GLN A 404 12.76 -27.06 -6.43
CA GLN A 404 13.40 -27.67 -5.26
C GLN A 404 14.70 -26.98 -4.83
N GLY A 405 14.67 -25.65 -4.69
CA GLY A 405 15.79 -24.82 -4.22
C GLY A 405 16.87 -24.55 -5.26
N GLN A 406 16.78 -25.13 -6.46
CA GLN A 406 17.84 -25.01 -7.47
C GLN A 406 17.64 -23.83 -8.42
N SER A 407 16.38 -23.47 -8.69
CA SER A 407 15.95 -22.42 -9.63
C SER A 407 14.43 -22.29 -9.58
N PHE A 408 13.87 -21.36 -10.34
CA PHE A 408 12.43 -21.24 -10.56
C PHE A 408 12.05 -21.36 -12.03
N SER A 409 10.84 -21.83 -12.28
CA SER A 409 10.21 -21.91 -13.60
C SER A 409 9.03 -20.95 -13.68
N ASN A 410 9.00 -20.02 -14.64
CA ASN A 410 7.81 -19.20 -14.87
C ASN A 410 6.68 -20.05 -15.47
N VAL A 411 5.68 -20.38 -14.65
CA VAL A 411 4.55 -21.26 -14.99
C VAL A 411 3.26 -20.51 -15.30
N SER A 412 3.27 -19.17 -15.25
CA SER A 412 2.07 -18.31 -15.42
C SER A 412 1.17 -18.73 -16.60
N ARG A 413 1.75 -19.10 -17.73
CA ARG A 413 0.99 -19.55 -18.91
C ARG A 413 0.33 -20.92 -18.72
N SER A 414 1.07 -21.90 -18.22
CA SER A 414 0.52 -23.24 -17.98
C SER A 414 -0.47 -23.23 -16.83
N ALA A 415 -0.26 -22.37 -15.84
CA ALA A 415 -1.12 -22.18 -14.69
C ALA A 415 -2.41 -21.39 -15.01
N GLY A 416 -2.50 -20.74 -16.18
CA GLY A 416 -3.68 -19.97 -16.59
C GLY A 416 -3.70 -18.50 -16.14
N ILE A 417 -2.67 -18.04 -15.43
CA ILE A 417 -2.52 -16.67 -14.93
C ILE A 417 -1.89 -15.78 -16.00
N THR A 418 -2.68 -15.43 -17.03
CA THR A 418 -2.16 -14.76 -18.24
C THR A 418 -2.74 -13.38 -18.51
N ARG A 419 -3.74 -12.94 -17.75
CA ARG A 419 -4.34 -11.62 -17.96
C ARG A 419 -3.33 -10.52 -17.58
N PRO A 420 -3.15 -9.46 -18.39
CA PRO A 420 -2.40 -8.29 -17.97
C PRO A 420 -3.23 -7.44 -17.02
N TYR A 421 -2.56 -6.84 -16.04
CA TYR A 421 -3.17 -6.00 -15.01
C TYR A 421 -2.54 -4.61 -15.01
N GLN A 422 -3.35 -3.63 -14.59
CA GLN A 422 -2.86 -2.50 -13.82
C GLN A 422 -2.69 -3.00 -12.37
N GLY A 423 -1.74 -3.91 -12.15
CA GLY A 423 -1.63 -4.66 -10.90
C GLY A 423 -1.07 -3.80 -9.79
N PHE A 424 -1.26 -4.20 -8.54
CA PHE A 424 -0.54 -3.59 -7.44
C PHE A 424 0.05 -4.68 -6.56
N VAL A 425 -0.69 -5.17 -5.57
CA VAL A 425 -0.22 -6.25 -4.68
C VAL A 425 -0.98 -7.53 -4.97
N GLY A 426 -0.44 -8.65 -4.47
CA GLY A 426 -1.10 -9.95 -4.48
C GLY A 426 -0.55 -10.83 -3.37
N PHE A 427 -1.28 -11.89 -3.05
CA PHE A 427 -0.93 -12.84 -2.00
C PHE A 427 -1.56 -14.20 -2.25
N PHE A 428 -1.04 -15.20 -1.55
CA PHE A 428 -1.58 -16.54 -1.46
C PHE A 428 -2.42 -16.70 -0.19
N PHE A 429 -3.53 -17.43 -0.27
CA PHE A 429 -4.41 -17.76 0.85
C PHE A 429 -5.41 -18.86 0.45
N ASP A 430 -5.93 -19.64 1.40
CA ASP A 430 -6.98 -20.65 1.16
C ASP A 430 -8.35 -20.02 1.45
N TYR A 431 -9.02 -19.47 0.43
CA TYR A 431 -10.26 -18.69 0.67
C TYR A 431 -11.51 -19.56 0.78
N ASP A 432 -11.46 -20.78 0.22
CA ASP A 432 -12.59 -21.72 0.21
C ASP A 432 -12.39 -22.96 1.07
N ASN A 433 -11.31 -22.98 1.87
CA ASN A 433 -11.01 -24.00 2.86
C ASN A 433 -10.86 -25.40 2.25
N ASP A 434 -10.28 -25.48 1.05
CA ASP A 434 -10.05 -26.74 0.34
C ASP A 434 -8.64 -27.34 0.57
N GLY A 435 -7.79 -26.61 1.32
CA GLY A 435 -6.43 -27.01 1.69
C GLY A 435 -5.37 -26.72 0.62
N TRP A 436 -5.69 -25.90 -0.37
CA TRP A 436 -4.78 -25.43 -1.41
C TRP A 436 -4.77 -23.90 -1.46
N LEU A 437 -3.59 -23.31 -1.58
CA LEU A 437 -3.49 -21.85 -1.68
C LEU A 437 -4.01 -21.36 -3.02
N ASP A 438 -4.93 -20.40 -2.95
CA ASP A 438 -5.46 -19.59 -4.03
C ASP A 438 -4.67 -18.29 -4.16
N ILE A 439 -4.94 -17.52 -5.21
CA ILE A 439 -4.24 -16.24 -5.46
C ILE A 439 -5.24 -15.10 -5.54
N PHE A 440 -4.98 -14.03 -4.80
CA PHE A 440 -5.65 -12.74 -4.98
C PHE A 440 -4.71 -11.71 -5.61
N ILE A 441 -5.20 -10.94 -6.58
CA ILE A 441 -4.45 -9.83 -7.20
C ILE A 441 -5.29 -8.55 -7.16
N VAL A 442 -4.69 -7.50 -6.59
CA VAL A 442 -5.28 -6.16 -6.55
C VAL A 442 -5.08 -5.45 -7.89
N GLY A 443 -6.19 -5.06 -8.51
CA GLY A 443 -6.21 -4.14 -9.65
C GLY A 443 -6.30 -2.68 -9.21
N PHE A 444 -5.55 -1.81 -9.86
CA PHE A 444 -5.42 -0.40 -9.52
C PHE A 444 -6.12 0.52 -10.52
N ALA A 445 -7.27 1.07 -10.14
CA ALA A 445 -7.97 2.11 -10.89
C ALA A 445 -7.41 3.49 -10.55
N ALA A 446 -6.45 3.98 -11.34
CA ALA A 446 -5.73 5.24 -11.06
C ALA A 446 -6.64 6.48 -10.97
N LYS A 447 -7.78 6.48 -11.68
CA LYS A 447 -8.74 7.60 -11.71
C LYS A 447 -9.97 7.28 -10.88
N MET A 448 -10.40 8.25 -10.07
CA MET A 448 -11.62 8.12 -9.26
C MET A 448 -12.87 7.93 -10.12
N GLU A 449 -12.96 8.58 -11.28
CA GLU A 449 -14.06 8.37 -12.24
C GLU A 449 -14.27 6.90 -12.62
N GLU A 450 -13.20 6.11 -12.72
CA GLU A 450 -13.30 4.69 -13.07
C GLU A 450 -13.90 3.88 -11.91
N ALA A 451 -13.41 4.09 -10.69
CA ALA A 451 -13.95 3.46 -9.48
C ALA A 451 -15.42 3.84 -9.27
N LEU A 452 -15.79 5.11 -9.46
CA LEU A 452 -17.18 5.58 -9.35
C LEU A 452 -18.10 4.98 -10.43
N ARG A 453 -17.61 4.81 -11.66
CA ARG A 453 -18.36 4.13 -12.72
C ARG A 453 -18.56 2.65 -12.40
N SER A 454 -17.55 1.98 -11.85
CA SER A 454 -17.66 0.61 -11.39
C SER A 454 -18.66 0.47 -10.24
N ALA A 455 -18.56 1.31 -9.21
CA ALA A 455 -19.49 1.35 -8.08
C ALA A 455 -20.94 1.62 -8.52
N ARG A 456 -21.14 2.47 -9.53
CA ARG A 456 -22.46 2.72 -10.13
C ARG A 456 -22.99 1.54 -10.92
N ALA A 457 -22.12 0.83 -11.64
CA ALA A 457 -22.51 -0.33 -12.44
C ALA A 457 -22.71 -1.60 -11.61
N GLY A 458 -22.11 -1.69 -10.42
CA GLY A 458 -22.03 -2.94 -9.65
C GLY A 458 -21.00 -3.94 -10.18
N ALA A 459 -20.25 -3.58 -11.23
CA ALA A 459 -19.29 -4.43 -11.93
C ALA A 459 -18.10 -3.62 -12.46
N ALA A 460 -17.04 -4.30 -12.88
CA ALA A 460 -15.89 -3.67 -13.52
C ALA A 460 -16.30 -2.93 -14.81
N VAL A 461 -15.72 -1.76 -15.03
CA VAL A 461 -15.81 -0.99 -16.29
C VAL A 461 -14.50 -1.03 -17.07
N ASN A 462 -13.44 -1.54 -16.46
CA ASN A 462 -12.13 -1.75 -17.05
C ASN A 462 -11.54 -3.07 -16.53
N GLU A 463 -11.39 -4.04 -17.42
CA GLU A 463 -10.85 -5.36 -17.08
C GLU A 463 -9.40 -5.30 -16.59
N ALA A 464 -8.60 -4.33 -17.03
CA ALA A 464 -7.18 -4.30 -16.66
C ALA A 464 -6.97 -3.95 -15.17
N SER A 465 -7.87 -3.18 -14.56
CA SER A 465 -7.74 -2.62 -13.22
C SER A 465 -8.74 -3.21 -12.22
N ARG A 466 -9.42 -4.32 -12.57
CA ARG A 466 -10.31 -5.02 -11.63
C ARG A 466 -9.52 -5.99 -10.75
N LEU A 467 -10.04 -6.24 -9.55
CA LEU A 467 -9.55 -7.33 -8.70
C LEU A 467 -9.64 -8.68 -9.41
N ALA A 468 -8.77 -9.61 -9.03
CA ALA A 468 -8.84 -11.00 -9.44
C ALA A 468 -8.70 -11.94 -8.25
N LEU A 469 -9.46 -13.04 -8.31
CA LEU A 469 -9.39 -14.16 -7.40
C LEU A 469 -9.21 -15.41 -8.27
N TYR A 470 -8.11 -16.12 -8.09
CA TYR A 470 -7.73 -17.30 -8.83
C TYR A 470 -7.81 -18.50 -7.90
N ARG A 471 -8.83 -19.33 -8.11
CA ARG A 471 -9.00 -20.58 -7.38
C ARG A 471 -8.05 -21.64 -7.91
N ASN A 472 -7.34 -22.32 -7.03
CA ASN A 472 -6.45 -23.43 -7.36
C ASN A 472 -7.26 -24.66 -7.78
N ASN A 473 -6.92 -25.24 -8.94
CA ASN A 473 -7.58 -26.45 -9.44
C ASN A 473 -6.94 -27.74 -8.91
N GLN A 474 -5.92 -27.64 -8.05
CA GLN A 474 -5.20 -28.76 -7.43
C GLN A 474 -4.42 -29.62 -8.44
N ASP A 475 -4.10 -29.04 -9.60
CA ASP A 475 -3.37 -29.70 -10.69
C ASP A 475 -2.28 -28.80 -11.31
N GLY A 476 -1.90 -27.74 -10.60
CA GLY A 476 -0.96 -26.72 -11.07
C GLY A 476 -1.60 -25.61 -11.93
N THR A 477 -2.93 -25.60 -12.06
CA THR A 477 -3.68 -24.58 -12.81
C THR A 477 -4.68 -23.83 -11.93
N PHE A 478 -5.12 -22.67 -12.40
CA PHE A 478 -6.05 -21.80 -11.68
C PHE A 478 -7.28 -21.41 -12.53
N THR A 479 -8.40 -21.22 -11.85
CA THR A 479 -9.64 -20.67 -12.42
C THR A 479 -9.91 -19.28 -11.85
N GLU A 480 -10.05 -18.26 -12.70
CA GLU A 480 -10.37 -16.90 -12.24
C GLU A 480 -11.87 -16.76 -11.93
N LEU A 481 -12.20 -16.39 -10.68
CA LEU A 481 -13.55 -16.40 -10.12
C LEU A 481 -14.00 -15.07 -9.52
N ALA A 482 -13.29 -13.95 -9.72
CA ALA A 482 -13.67 -12.69 -9.05
C ALA A 482 -15.09 -12.22 -9.38
N GLU A 483 -15.62 -12.50 -10.57
CA GLU A 483 -17.01 -12.15 -10.91
C GLU A 483 -18.01 -12.98 -10.11
N ALA A 484 -17.81 -14.30 -10.05
CA ALA A 484 -18.65 -15.21 -9.26
C ALA A 484 -18.56 -14.90 -7.75
N ALA A 485 -17.38 -14.46 -7.29
CA ALA A 485 -17.12 -14.08 -5.92
C ALA A 485 -17.60 -12.66 -5.54
N GLY A 486 -18.13 -11.88 -6.49
CA GLY A 486 -18.59 -10.50 -6.24
C GLY A 486 -17.48 -9.44 -6.14
N LEU A 487 -16.24 -9.82 -6.46
CA LEU A 487 -15.02 -9.02 -6.36
C LEU A 487 -14.60 -8.33 -7.67
N ALA A 488 -15.17 -8.69 -8.83
CA ALA A 488 -14.82 -8.11 -10.14
C ALA A 488 -15.27 -6.65 -10.30
N LYS A 489 -14.63 -5.74 -9.56
CA LYS A 489 -14.88 -4.29 -9.47
C LYS A 489 -13.57 -3.52 -9.53
N ASN A 490 -13.64 -2.23 -9.85
CA ASN A 490 -12.48 -1.34 -9.94
C ASN A 490 -12.39 -0.45 -8.69
N PHE A 491 -11.22 -0.47 -8.02
CA PHE A 491 -10.94 0.34 -6.84
C PHE A 491 -9.61 1.08 -7.01
N GLY A 492 -9.43 2.18 -6.29
CA GLY A 492 -8.12 2.81 -6.11
C GLY A 492 -7.21 2.06 -5.16
N ALA A 493 -7.33 0.74 -5.05
CA ALA A 493 -6.65 -0.06 -4.05
C ALA A 493 -5.14 -0.17 -4.35
N MET A 494 -4.33 0.12 -3.33
CA MET A 494 -2.88 0.03 -3.34
C MET A 494 -2.34 -0.92 -2.26
N ALA A 495 -3.15 -1.28 -1.28
CA ALA A 495 -2.80 -2.28 -0.31
C ALA A 495 -3.97 -3.24 -0.14
N ALA A 496 -3.66 -4.46 0.29
CA ALA A 496 -4.66 -5.42 0.68
C ALA A 496 -4.04 -6.43 1.63
N SER A 497 -4.78 -6.90 2.62
CA SER A 497 -4.38 -8.03 3.44
C SER A 497 -5.64 -8.83 3.78
N PHE A 498 -5.46 -9.97 4.41
CA PHE A 498 -6.53 -10.88 4.77
C PHE A 498 -6.39 -11.35 6.21
N GLY A 499 -7.50 -11.84 6.76
CA GLY A 499 -7.64 -12.36 8.10
C GLY A 499 -9.09 -12.78 8.37
N ASP A 500 -9.32 -13.69 9.32
CA ASP A 500 -10.66 -14.10 9.74
C ASP A 500 -11.15 -13.15 10.83
N ILE A 501 -11.99 -12.17 10.47
CA ILE A 501 -12.34 -11.10 11.41
C ILE A 501 -13.47 -11.50 12.35
N ASP A 502 -14.31 -12.46 11.95
CA ASP A 502 -15.50 -12.86 12.70
C ASP A 502 -15.39 -14.25 13.33
N ASN A 503 -14.21 -14.87 13.22
CA ASN A 503 -13.84 -16.15 13.79
C ASN A 503 -14.71 -17.30 13.25
N ASP A 504 -15.22 -17.19 12.01
CA ASP A 504 -16.08 -18.21 11.39
C ASP A 504 -15.30 -19.31 10.62
N GLY A 505 -13.99 -19.12 10.47
CA GLY A 505 -13.07 -20.02 9.77
C GLY A 505 -12.80 -19.64 8.32
N TYR A 506 -13.39 -18.57 7.78
CA TYR A 506 -13.15 -18.10 6.40
C TYR A 506 -12.41 -16.76 6.39
N LEU A 507 -11.36 -16.68 5.57
CA LEU A 507 -10.54 -15.48 5.48
C LEU A 507 -11.25 -14.36 4.71
N ASP A 508 -11.26 -13.17 5.30
CA ASP A 508 -11.80 -11.93 4.76
C ASP A 508 -10.72 -11.07 4.10
N ILE A 509 -11.13 -10.05 3.34
CA ILE A 509 -10.19 -9.17 2.63
C ILE A 509 -10.42 -7.72 3.00
N TYR A 510 -9.36 -7.04 3.44
CA TYR A 510 -9.32 -5.58 3.56
C TYR A 510 -8.52 -4.97 2.40
N LEU A 511 -9.03 -3.91 1.77
CA LEU A 511 -8.34 -3.11 0.77
C LEU A 511 -8.08 -1.69 1.30
N GLY A 512 -6.80 -1.32 1.29
CA GLY A 512 -6.37 0.07 1.42
C GLY A 512 -6.55 0.80 0.09
N CYS A 513 -7.52 1.71 0.05
CA CYS A 513 -7.92 2.49 -1.12
C CYS A 513 -7.31 3.89 -1.09
N GLY A 514 -7.02 4.42 -2.28
CA GLY A 514 -6.58 5.79 -2.47
C GLY A 514 -5.55 5.89 -3.59
N ALA A 515 -5.78 6.77 -4.56
CA ALA A 515 -4.77 7.11 -5.56
C ALA A 515 -4.10 8.46 -5.23
N PRO A 516 -2.97 8.82 -5.87
CA PRO A 516 -2.19 9.98 -5.46
C PRO A 516 -2.94 11.32 -5.58
N ALA A 517 -3.99 11.42 -6.40
CA ALA A 517 -4.80 12.63 -6.53
C ALA A 517 -5.36 13.09 -5.18
N ILE A 518 -5.01 14.30 -4.74
CA ILE A 518 -5.37 14.84 -3.41
C ILE A 518 -6.87 15.13 -3.28
N GLU A 519 -7.57 15.35 -4.39
CA GLU A 519 -9.02 15.55 -4.44
C GLU A 519 -9.84 14.24 -4.37
N ARG A 520 -9.17 13.08 -4.43
CA ARG A 520 -9.80 11.75 -4.35
C ARG A 520 -10.01 11.37 -2.89
N PHE A 521 -11.27 11.32 -2.49
CA PHE A 521 -11.73 10.75 -1.23
C PHE A 521 -12.41 9.43 -1.54
N GLU A 522 -11.77 8.29 -1.30
CA GLU A 522 -12.36 6.98 -1.60
C GLU A 522 -12.28 6.14 -0.33
N PRO A 523 -13.39 5.47 0.05
CA PRO A 523 -13.37 4.64 1.25
C PRO A 523 -12.51 3.40 1.03
N ASN A 524 -11.77 3.02 2.07
CA ASN A 524 -11.22 1.66 2.18
C ASN A 524 -12.35 0.62 2.15
N LYS A 525 -11.98 -0.64 1.85
CA LYS A 525 -12.95 -1.72 1.69
C LYS A 525 -12.66 -2.89 2.61
N LEU A 526 -13.71 -3.44 3.23
CA LEU A 526 -13.67 -4.70 3.96
C LEU A 526 -14.73 -5.63 3.37
N PHE A 527 -14.28 -6.79 2.93
CA PHE A 527 -15.07 -7.81 2.27
C PHE A 527 -15.15 -9.05 3.16
N LEU A 528 -16.35 -9.35 3.64
CA LEU A 528 -16.65 -10.54 4.43
C LEU A 528 -16.84 -11.75 3.51
N ASN A 529 -16.14 -12.86 3.77
CA ASN A 529 -16.27 -14.11 3.06
C ASN A 529 -17.37 -14.97 3.69
N GLY A 530 -18.50 -15.17 3.00
CA GLY A 530 -19.63 -15.91 3.57
C GLY A 530 -19.49 -17.44 3.59
N GLY A 531 -18.29 -17.98 3.36
CA GLY A 531 -18.03 -19.42 3.29
C GLY A 531 -18.68 -20.16 2.12
N ASN A 532 -19.26 -19.43 1.16
CA ASN A 532 -19.91 -19.96 -0.03
C ASN A 532 -19.22 -19.52 -1.33
N GLY A 533 -18.00 -18.98 -1.21
CA GLY A 533 -17.22 -18.41 -2.30
C GLY A 533 -17.67 -17.03 -2.76
N VAL A 534 -18.53 -16.34 -2.00
CA VAL A 534 -19.00 -14.98 -2.29
C VAL A 534 -18.58 -14.03 -1.18
N PHE A 535 -18.02 -12.88 -1.59
CA PHE A 535 -17.61 -11.81 -0.71
C PHE A 535 -18.63 -10.68 -0.67
N THR A 536 -18.87 -10.15 0.52
CA THR A 536 -19.81 -9.04 0.77
C THR A 536 -19.07 -7.81 1.28
N ASP A 537 -19.24 -6.66 0.62
CA ASP A 537 -18.72 -5.38 1.10
C ASP A 537 -19.50 -4.96 2.36
N ILE A 538 -18.81 -5.00 3.50
CA ILE A 538 -19.36 -4.62 4.82
C ILE A 538 -18.77 -3.30 5.35
N SER A 539 -17.91 -2.63 4.58
CA SER A 539 -17.06 -1.52 5.01
C SER A 539 -17.79 -0.45 5.84
N ALA A 540 -18.93 0.04 5.32
CA ALA A 540 -19.72 1.09 5.98
C ALA A 540 -20.51 0.56 7.19
N ALA A 541 -20.95 -0.70 7.15
CA ALA A 541 -21.66 -1.34 8.26
C ALA A 541 -20.70 -1.70 9.41
N ALA A 542 -19.45 -2.01 9.08
CA ALA A 542 -18.37 -2.33 10.00
C ALA A 542 -17.67 -1.10 10.59
N GLY A 543 -17.87 0.09 10.00
CA GLY A 543 -17.27 1.34 10.47
C GLY A 543 -15.82 1.57 10.01
N VAL A 544 -15.38 0.89 8.95
CA VAL A 544 -14.00 0.93 8.46
C VAL A 544 -13.85 1.59 7.08
N ASP A 545 -14.90 2.26 6.59
CA ASP A 545 -14.95 2.97 5.29
C ASP A 545 -14.27 4.34 5.33
N HIS A 546 -13.15 4.46 6.07
CA HIS A 546 -12.39 5.68 6.20
C HIS A 546 -11.93 6.21 4.82
N LEU A 547 -11.99 7.54 4.66
CA LEU A 547 -11.70 8.23 3.40
C LEU A 547 -10.22 8.64 3.28
N GLY A 548 -9.41 8.38 4.30
CA GLY A 548 -7.97 8.53 4.24
C GLY A 548 -7.37 7.44 3.37
N LYS A 549 -6.31 7.79 2.63
CA LYS A 549 -5.71 6.87 1.67
C LYS A 549 -4.94 5.79 2.43
N GLY A 550 -5.43 4.55 2.43
CA GLY A 550 -4.76 3.42 3.06
C GLY A 550 -3.75 2.79 2.10
N HIS A 551 -2.44 3.01 2.31
CA HIS A 551 -1.39 2.44 1.47
C HIS A 551 -0.54 1.41 2.25
N GLY A 552 -1.20 0.66 3.11
CA GLY A 552 -0.73 -0.45 3.92
C GLY A 552 -1.91 -0.97 4.73
N VAL A 553 -1.89 -2.24 5.11
CA VAL A 553 -2.85 -2.83 6.05
C VAL A 553 -2.19 -4.05 6.68
N SER A 554 -2.27 -4.16 8.00
CA SER A 554 -1.78 -5.32 8.74
C SER A 554 -2.75 -5.71 9.84
N PHE A 555 -2.92 -7.01 10.02
CA PHE A 555 -3.78 -7.61 11.03
C PHE A 555 -2.96 -8.17 12.19
N ALA A 556 -3.53 -8.06 13.40
CA ALA A 556 -3.01 -8.68 14.62
C ALA A 556 -4.09 -8.65 15.71
N ASP A 557 -4.11 -9.65 16.58
CA ASP A 557 -4.81 -9.64 17.88
C ASP A 557 -3.88 -8.94 18.91
N TYR A 558 -3.90 -7.60 18.94
CA TYR A 558 -2.91 -6.81 19.69
C TYR A 558 -3.25 -6.71 21.19
N ASP A 559 -4.52 -6.86 21.57
CA ASP A 559 -4.96 -6.83 22.96
C ASP A 559 -5.15 -8.23 23.57
N GLY A 560 -4.95 -9.29 22.78
CA GLY A 560 -4.92 -10.68 23.24
C GLY A 560 -6.30 -11.25 23.56
N ASP A 561 -7.38 -10.62 23.09
CA ASP A 561 -8.74 -11.08 23.35
C ASP A 561 -9.22 -12.17 22.37
N GLY A 562 -8.46 -12.40 21.31
CA GLY A 562 -8.72 -13.46 20.32
C GLY A 562 -9.48 -13.02 19.08
N ASP A 563 -9.80 -11.73 18.99
CA ASP A 563 -10.47 -11.15 17.84
C ASP A 563 -9.48 -10.33 17.02
N LEU A 564 -9.46 -10.52 15.70
CA LEU A 564 -8.44 -9.92 14.87
C LEU A 564 -8.68 -8.43 14.65
N ASP A 565 -7.72 -7.58 15.06
CA ASP A 565 -7.75 -6.13 14.86
C ASP A 565 -7.07 -5.72 13.55
N ILE A 566 -7.34 -4.48 13.12
CA ILE A 566 -6.83 -3.95 11.85
C ILE A 566 -6.11 -2.64 12.09
N TYR A 567 -4.81 -2.58 11.74
CA TYR A 567 -4.10 -1.32 11.61
C TYR A 567 -4.00 -0.90 10.15
N VAL A 568 -4.33 0.37 9.91
CA VAL A 568 -4.28 0.99 8.58
C VAL A 568 -3.50 2.29 8.68
N PRO A 569 -2.24 2.35 8.23
CA PRO A 569 -1.58 3.62 8.05
C PRO A 569 -2.36 4.43 7.01
N THR A 570 -2.67 5.69 7.32
CA THR A 570 -3.47 6.53 6.41
C THR A 570 -2.75 7.82 6.02
N GLY A 571 -2.82 8.15 4.73
CA GLY A 571 -2.01 9.22 4.18
C GLY A 571 -1.67 9.03 2.71
N GLY A 572 -1.79 10.09 1.94
CA GLY A 572 -1.50 10.07 0.50
C GLY A 572 -0.09 10.46 0.14
N ALA A 573 0.17 10.64 -1.15
CA ALA A 573 1.51 10.96 -1.63
C ALA A 573 2.00 12.36 -1.20
N PHE A 574 1.08 13.32 -1.05
CA PHE A 574 1.41 14.73 -0.83
C PHE A 574 1.45 15.10 0.67
N LEU A 575 2.16 16.19 1.01
CA LEU A 575 2.19 16.70 2.39
C LEU A 575 0.78 17.07 2.89
N GLY A 576 -0.03 17.67 2.02
CA GLY A 576 -1.46 17.91 2.25
C GLY A 576 -2.35 16.66 2.15
N ASP A 577 -1.78 15.46 2.05
CA ASP A 577 -2.54 14.23 2.20
C ASP A 577 -2.31 13.56 3.56
N ARG A 578 -1.41 14.09 4.41
CA ARG A 578 -1.15 13.49 5.73
C ARG A 578 -2.45 13.37 6.52
N GLN A 579 -2.66 12.22 7.14
CA GLN A 579 -3.82 11.91 7.97
C GLN A 579 -3.38 11.08 9.18
N ALA A 580 -4.25 11.01 10.19
CA ALA A 580 -4.01 10.16 11.35
C ALA A 580 -4.20 8.71 10.92
N ASP A 581 -3.30 7.83 11.35
CA ASP A 581 -3.48 6.40 11.11
C ASP A 581 -4.68 5.87 11.90
N ALA A 582 -5.24 4.74 11.46
CA ALA A 582 -6.38 4.10 12.12
C ALA A 582 -5.96 2.78 12.76
N LEU A 583 -6.45 2.51 13.97
CA LEU A 583 -6.36 1.21 14.64
C LEU A 583 -7.78 0.78 14.98
N TYR A 584 -8.33 -0.15 14.20
CA TYR A 584 -9.66 -0.67 14.37
C TYR A 584 -9.63 -1.85 15.34
N ARG A 585 -10.09 -1.60 16.57
CA ARG A 585 -10.30 -2.64 17.57
C ARG A 585 -11.53 -3.46 17.20
N ASN A 586 -11.39 -4.77 17.16
CA ASN A 586 -12.46 -5.72 17.01
C ASN A 586 -13.13 -5.99 18.38
N PRO A 587 -14.43 -5.76 18.55
CA PRO A 587 -15.13 -6.13 19.78
C PRO A 587 -15.49 -7.62 19.86
N GLY A 588 -15.23 -8.37 18.80
CA GLY A 588 -15.44 -9.81 18.73
C GLY A 588 -16.84 -10.30 18.42
N THR A 589 -16.95 -11.62 18.34
CA THR A 589 -18.22 -12.33 18.16
C THR A 589 -18.46 -13.34 19.28
N SER A 590 -19.43 -14.24 19.13
CA SER A 590 -19.58 -15.41 20.02
C SER A 590 -18.82 -16.64 19.53
N ASN A 591 -18.13 -16.53 18.40
CA ASN A 591 -17.34 -17.62 17.85
C ASN A 591 -16.07 -17.84 18.67
N HIS A 592 -15.58 -19.06 18.58
CA HIS A 592 -14.37 -19.54 19.22
C HIS A 592 -13.18 -19.41 18.28
N TRP A 593 -11.99 -19.32 18.85
CA TRP A 593 -10.75 -19.10 18.09
C TRP A 593 -9.61 -19.99 18.60
N LEU A 594 -8.53 -20.11 17.82
CA LEU A 594 -7.29 -20.75 18.22
C LEU A 594 -6.11 -20.03 17.56
N HIS A 595 -5.24 -19.42 18.35
CA HIS A 595 -4.05 -18.73 17.85
C HIS A 595 -2.81 -19.62 17.99
N VAL A 596 -2.06 -19.81 16.91
CA VAL A 596 -0.95 -20.76 16.83
C VAL A 596 0.33 -20.03 16.43
N LYS A 597 1.24 -19.83 17.40
CA LYS A 597 2.62 -19.39 17.15
C LYS A 597 3.50 -20.61 16.92
N LEU A 598 4.31 -20.59 15.88
CA LEU A 598 5.29 -21.63 15.61
C LEU A 598 6.70 -21.18 15.99
N ARG A 599 7.56 -22.14 16.33
CA ARG A 599 9.00 -21.93 16.47
C ARG A 599 9.80 -23.09 15.89
N GLY A 600 10.58 -22.80 14.85
CA GLY A 600 11.49 -23.73 14.21
C GLY A 600 12.69 -24.09 15.10
N THR A 601 13.30 -25.24 14.83
CA THR A 601 14.52 -25.71 15.53
C THR A 601 15.55 -26.37 14.62
N THR A 602 15.10 -26.95 13.50
CA THR A 602 15.94 -27.55 12.47
C THR A 602 16.09 -26.59 11.28
N GLY A 603 14.99 -25.96 10.86
CA GLY A 603 15.00 -24.81 9.96
C GLY A 603 15.01 -23.49 10.73
N HIS A 604 14.75 -22.39 10.03
CA HIS A 604 14.75 -21.05 10.61
C HIS A 604 13.65 -20.88 11.69
N ARG A 605 13.88 -19.97 12.64
CA ARG A 605 13.07 -19.84 13.86
C ARG A 605 11.63 -19.41 13.63
N ASP A 606 11.40 -18.53 12.66
CA ASP A 606 10.08 -17.98 12.33
C ASP A 606 9.12 -18.97 11.67
N ALA A 607 9.59 -20.13 11.21
CA ALA A 607 8.76 -21.17 10.60
C ALA A 607 7.98 -20.75 9.33
N VAL A 608 8.36 -19.66 8.65
CA VAL A 608 7.88 -19.27 7.32
C VAL A 608 7.83 -20.45 6.36
N GLY A 609 6.73 -20.59 5.63
CA GLY A 609 6.42 -21.74 4.78
C GLY A 609 5.84 -22.94 5.54
N ALA A 610 5.75 -22.90 6.88
CA ALA A 610 5.05 -23.94 7.61
C ALA A 610 3.54 -23.83 7.37
N GLN A 611 2.93 -24.95 6.97
CA GLN A 611 1.49 -25.07 6.82
C GLN A 611 0.85 -25.60 8.09
N VAL A 612 -0.20 -24.93 8.55
CA VAL A 612 -1.00 -25.33 9.70
C VAL A 612 -2.43 -25.59 9.25
N ARG A 613 -2.92 -26.80 9.53
CA ARG A 613 -4.26 -27.26 9.19
C ARG A 613 -5.02 -27.55 10.47
N VAL A 614 -6.18 -26.92 10.63
CA VAL A 614 -7.05 -27.09 11.80
C VAL A 614 -8.37 -27.72 11.36
N ARG A 615 -8.70 -28.87 11.93
CA ARG A 615 -9.95 -29.58 11.68
C ARG A 615 -10.86 -29.47 12.90
N PHE A 616 -12.11 -29.08 12.68
CA PHE A 616 -13.15 -29.05 13.69
C PHE A 616 -14.49 -29.41 13.04
N GLY A 617 -15.10 -30.51 13.49
CA GLY A 617 -16.28 -31.08 12.85
C GLY A 617 -16.01 -31.49 11.40
N GLU A 618 -16.76 -30.92 10.45
CA GLU A 618 -16.58 -31.15 9.01
C GLU A 618 -15.67 -30.12 8.35
N THR A 619 -15.31 -29.04 9.07
CA THR A 619 -14.50 -27.95 8.56
C THR A 619 -13.01 -28.27 8.68
N LEU A 620 -12.25 -27.88 7.66
CA LEU A 620 -10.80 -27.88 7.63
C LEU A 620 -10.36 -26.49 7.18
N VAL A 621 -9.65 -25.76 8.01
CA VAL A 621 -9.03 -24.48 7.65
C VAL A 621 -7.53 -24.67 7.54
N MET A 622 -6.89 -23.92 6.65
CA MET A 622 -5.45 -24.00 6.43
C MET A 622 -4.85 -22.60 6.26
N GLN A 623 -3.72 -22.37 6.92
CA GLN A 623 -2.90 -21.18 6.71
C GLN A 623 -1.43 -21.56 6.65
N GLU A 624 -0.65 -20.68 6.01
CA GLU A 624 0.80 -20.77 5.91
C GLU A 624 1.45 -19.56 6.59
N VAL A 625 2.52 -19.79 7.34
CA VAL A 625 3.31 -18.69 7.91
C VAL A 625 4.02 -17.96 6.77
N THR A 626 3.76 -16.67 6.60
CA THR A 626 4.32 -15.86 5.51
C THR A 626 4.84 -14.53 6.03
N ILE A 627 5.87 -14.00 5.37
CA ILE A 627 6.42 -12.66 5.63
C ILE A 627 6.39 -11.85 4.34
N GLY A 628 5.71 -10.71 4.38
CA GLY A 628 5.43 -9.88 3.21
C GLY A 628 4.15 -10.27 2.49
N GLY A 629 3.87 -9.58 1.39
CA GLY A 629 2.54 -9.53 0.78
C GLY A 629 1.82 -8.21 1.10
N GLY A 630 0.69 -7.95 0.45
CA GLY A 630 -0.19 -6.84 0.86
C GLY A 630 0.39 -5.43 0.93
N PHE A 631 1.31 -5.11 0.01
CA PHE A 631 2.16 -3.90 -0.03
C PHE A 631 3.41 -3.97 0.86
N GLY A 632 3.90 -5.19 1.07
CA GLY A 632 5.01 -5.50 1.97
C GLY A 632 4.71 -5.05 3.39
N SER A 633 3.46 -5.22 3.80
CA SER A 633 3.07 -5.18 5.20
C SER A 633 3.17 -6.59 5.77
N THR A 634 3.40 -6.71 7.08
CA THR A 634 3.55 -8.01 7.75
C THR A 634 2.45 -8.14 8.79
N ASN A 635 1.51 -9.06 8.56
CA ASN A 635 0.61 -9.49 9.62
C ASN A 635 1.45 -10.15 10.74
N SER A 636 0.85 -10.34 11.91
CA SER A 636 1.46 -11.16 12.96
C SER A 636 1.91 -12.53 12.43
N LEU A 637 3.04 -13.05 12.92
CA LEU A 637 3.46 -14.45 12.64
C LEU A 637 2.69 -15.50 13.46
N ILE A 638 1.82 -15.05 14.35
CA ILE A 638 0.86 -15.91 15.03
C ILE A 638 -0.26 -16.18 14.03
N LEU A 639 -0.55 -17.44 13.72
CA LEU A 639 -1.66 -17.78 12.83
C LEU A 639 -2.98 -17.78 13.60
N GLU A 640 -3.97 -17.04 13.12
CA GLU A 640 -5.27 -16.90 13.75
C GLU A 640 -6.34 -17.74 13.05
N PHE A 641 -6.95 -18.68 13.79
CA PHE A 641 -7.99 -19.57 13.26
C PHE A 641 -9.31 -19.37 13.98
N GLY A 642 -10.34 -18.92 13.26
CA GLY A 642 -11.73 -19.02 13.69
C GLY A 642 -12.22 -20.46 13.66
N LEU A 643 -12.94 -20.85 14.72
CA LEU A 643 -13.50 -22.18 14.92
C LEU A 643 -15.04 -22.16 14.90
N GLY A 644 -15.65 -21.00 14.68
CA GLY A 644 -17.10 -20.82 14.77
C GLY A 644 -17.62 -21.26 16.15
N GLU A 645 -18.63 -22.12 16.18
CA GLU A 645 -19.21 -22.64 17.43
C GLU A 645 -18.37 -23.78 18.07
N ALA A 646 -17.25 -24.19 17.48
CA ALA A 646 -16.46 -25.32 17.97
C ALA A 646 -15.55 -24.93 19.14
N THR A 647 -15.80 -25.51 20.31
CA THR A 647 -14.99 -25.30 21.54
C THR A 647 -13.60 -25.96 21.53
N SER A 648 -13.23 -26.65 20.45
CA SER A 648 -11.92 -27.30 20.29
C SER A 648 -11.65 -27.67 18.83
N ALA A 649 -10.38 -27.64 18.45
CA ALA A 649 -9.89 -28.31 17.25
C ALA A 649 -9.73 -29.82 17.50
N ASP A 650 -10.40 -30.65 16.69
CA ASP A 650 -10.28 -32.10 16.71
C ASP A 650 -8.86 -32.55 16.35
N GLU A 651 -8.27 -31.86 15.37
CA GLU A 651 -6.91 -32.10 14.87
C GLU A 651 -6.25 -30.78 14.47
N LEU A 652 -5.02 -30.58 14.95
CA LEU A 652 -4.12 -29.51 14.52
C LEU A 652 -2.88 -30.18 13.91
N GLU A 653 -2.77 -30.14 12.58
CA GLU A 653 -1.63 -30.66 11.82
C GLU A 653 -0.70 -29.51 11.43
N ILE A 654 0.60 -29.66 11.71
CA ILE A 654 1.65 -28.71 11.33
C ILE A 654 2.64 -29.45 10.44
N ARG A 655 2.90 -28.89 9.27
CA ARG A 655 3.96 -29.31 8.35
C ARG A 655 5.00 -28.20 8.29
N TRP A 656 6.22 -28.54 8.68
CA TRP A 656 7.35 -27.61 8.65
C TRP A 656 8.04 -27.66 7.29
N PRO A 657 8.70 -26.57 6.84
CA PRO A 657 9.43 -26.53 5.56
C PRO A 657 10.47 -27.66 5.45
N ALA A 658 11.19 -27.94 6.54
CA ALA A 658 12.16 -29.03 6.63
C ALA A 658 11.54 -30.45 6.61
N GLY A 659 10.22 -30.58 6.40
CA GLY A 659 9.49 -31.82 6.25
C GLY A 659 9.04 -32.49 7.56
N ALA A 660 9.35 -31.89 8.72
CA ALA A 660 8.82 -32.36 9.99
C ALA A 660 7.28 -32.24 9.99
N ARG A 661 6.60 -33.22 10.59
CA ARG A 661 5.14 -33.22 10.73
C ARG A 661 4.74 -33.44 12.17
N ARG A 662 3.84 -32.60 12.67
CA ARG A 662 3.23 -32.72 14.01
C ARG A 662 1.72 -32.81 13.85
N VAL A 663 1.10 -33.66 14.67
CA VAL A 663 -0.35 -33.69 14.83
C VAL A 663 -0.66 -33.63 16.31
N LEU A 664 -1.52 -32.69 16.68
CA LEU A 664 -2.10 -32.55 18.01
C LEU A 664 -3.60 -32.82 17.90
N HIS A 665 -4.20 -33.36 18.95
CA HIS A 665 -5.61 -33.73 18.95
C HIS A 665 -6.33 -33.09 20.13
N ASN A 666 -7.60 -32.71 19.93
CA ASN A 666 -8.46 -32.09 20.94
C ASN A 666 -7.79 -30.87 21.59
N VAL A 667 -7.28 -29.96 20.77
CA VAL A 667 -6.72 -28.69 21.24
C VAL A 667 -7.90 -27.78 21.57
N ALA A 668 -8.00 -27.31 22.82
CA ALA A 668 -9.10 -26.44 23.22
C ALA A 668 -9.10 -25.13 22.40
N ALA A 669 -10.27 -24.54 22.22
CA ALA A 669 -10.39 -23.19 21.70
C ALA A 669 -10.06 -22.14 22.77
N ASP A 670 -10.15 -20.87 22.38
CA ASP A 670 -10.02 -19.66 23.21
C ASP A 670 -8.66 -19.59 23.92
N GLN A 671 -7.60 -19.93 23.18
CA GLN A 671 -6.24 -19.92 23.69
C GLN A 671 -5.22 -19.65 22.59
N ARG A 672 -4.12 -19.03 23.01
CA ARG A 672 -2.91 -18.85 22.22
C ARG A 672 -1.90 -19.93 22.60
N ILE A 673 -1.35 -20.62 21.62
CA ILE A 673 -0.41 -21.72 21.83
C ILE A 673 0.91 -21.49 21.08
N LEU A 674 2.00 -21.95 21.68
CA LEU A 674 3.31 -22.06 21.04
C LEU A 674 3.61 -23.53 20.73
N VAL A 675 3.85 -23.85 19.46
CA VAL A 675 4.34 -25.16 19.05
C VAL A 675 5.79 -25.06 18.59
N VAL A 676 6.68 -25.74 19.33
CA VAL A 676 8.10 -25.82 19.00
C VAL A 676 8.37 -27.12 18.26
N GLU A 677 8.97 -27.05 17.07
CA GLU A 677 9.17 -28.19 16.16
C GLU A 677 9.74 -29.45 16.85
N ALA A 678 10.81 -29.31 17.63
CA ALA A 678 11.46 -30.40 18.35
C ALA A 678 10.70 -30.91 19.60
N LYS A 679 9.64 -30.24 20.05
CA LYS A 679 8.87 -30.62 21.24
C LYS A 679 7.61 -31.44 20.88
N PRO A 680 7.18 -32.38 21.73
CA PRO A 680 6.07 -33.29 21.42
C PRO A 680 4.66 -32.68 21.60
N GLY A 681 4.54 -31.48 22.16
CA GLY A 681 3.26 -30.82 22.48
C GLY A 681 3.34 -29.31 22.28
N TYR A 682 2.44 -28.57 22.93
CA TYR A 682 2.39 -27.11 22.88
C TYR A 682 2.52 -26.49 24.28
N GLU A 683 2.88 -25.22 24.31
CA GLU A 683 2.91 -24.36 25.49
C GLU A 683 1.79 -23.32 25.36
N LEU A 684 1.20 -22.89 26.48
CA LEU A 684 0.25 -21.78 26.47
C LEU A 684 1.04 -20.48 26.44
N LEU A 685 0.64 -19.59 25.55
CA LEU A 685 1.10 -18.21 25.56
C LEU A 685 0.17 -17.37 26.46
N PRO A 686 0.69 -16.26 27.02
CA PRO A 686 -0.08 -15.34 27.85
C PRO A 686 -1.35 -14.84 27.18
#